data_AF-I1A4E2-F1
#
_entry.id   AF-I1A4E2-F1
#
_cell.length_a   1.000
_cell.length_b   1.000
_cell.length_c   1.000
_cell.angle_alpha   90.00
_cell.angle_beta   90.00
_cell.angle_gamma   90.00
#
_symmetry.space_group_name_H-M   'P 1'
#
loop_
_entity.id
_entity.type
_entity.pdbx_description
1 polymer ?
#
loop_
_entity_poly.entity_id
_entity_poly.type
_entity_poly.pdbx_seq_one_letter_code
_entity_poly.pdbx_strand_id
1 'polypeptide(L)'
;MINRKKKVILIASSIGLTAASIATTLVHTTSASTKGFKFQIDRNAKPNFESGDVDLTKSIISASDYNLPKKQAPEIVEPPKIVEPPTTIAKPIIKDPEKPQPIPKPVPEPITPSPNPTPAPKPTPIPVPPKPVEPPKPKKVKKLIKHGDIEFEADVIEIPEKTYDSSDIEKGITNRVPYTAEVTPDVTGVNGALTAENIKKTLGRAVNKAKMVGKHFSNDYGYGAALGNPNLDIAEKQNYIANDGNAPDHLGNLWARYEALLSSKENIKQYLNPTGLANLDKWWDMTETISWPRLMGTETRPLGKLLLLMNIDPDKITKLSKEVLDQLKNGSTIPNYGGDVYVNSNGEWVSRTFEPAVNKVTGEMTRNNKIKRVFGNNDYYWRSPDDIKKGKFANWSDRDVTSYYASRGLDVYGGGIKITEYTRNDVVEGATREKGVVVTLDVLEPNAYKKAEKLIKQLQEKNIEITGYRIENIGKAGSTQDMSKIFAALPNKLPLLELFFESRNTSALKYLRDKEIDELSLLTNNKVNSLHDEWAFNPWVLNKVAWVNMADYNVSSSYNSWDTIYTRITFDNLAFDPENYTTEGDWSEINNGLRMAYWVRNNERIFQGGWGPGLKPDRDAAGNSYPMGVDFSRIPKIKTLRGMVFYDIKNPSRKRKLNKIKLYNDSDTWEVTTADLNLAQFDDVLVKNSRAPRSKIKFSNGALTKKIKIKPTVSVQNINGDGIRHLSTLMQYSDGNFSKSSTEIIVTDGAVQLYNTLKSAGFNVRYTNIEDEFEIF
;
A
#
# COMPACT_ATOMS: atom_id res chain seq x y z
N MET A 1 -5.45 -56.61 5.55
CA MET A 1 -5.50 -57.13 4.17
C MET A 1 -6.35 -56.18 3.32
N ILE A 2 -5.95 -55.99 2.04
CA ILE A 2 -6.60 -55.21 0.95
C ILE A 2 -6.49 -53.66 1.11
N ASN A 3 -5.96 -52.86 0.18
CA ASN A 3 -5.20 -53.14 -1.06
C ASN A 3 -4.21 -52.00 -1.39
N ARG A 4 -3.01 -52.39 -1.82
CA ARG A 4 -1.96 -51.53 -2.39
C ARG A 4 -2.34 -51.17 -3.84
N LYS A 5 -2.99 -50.03 -4.09
CA LYS A 5 -3.01 -49.40 -5.45
C LYS A 5 -3.33 -47.90 -5.51
N LYS A 6 -3.36 -47.16 -4.39
CA LYS A 6 -3.52 -45.69 -4.38
C LYS A 6 -2.42 -44.92 -3.62
N LYS A 7 -1.22 -45.50 -3.53
CA LYS A 7 -0.05 -44.90 -2.84
C LYS A 7 0.90 -44.08 -3.74
N VAL A 8 0.52 -43.77 -4.99
CA VAL A 8 1.45 -43.16 -5.97
C VAL A 8 1.05 -41.77 -6.48
N ILE A 9 -0.03 -41.13 -5.99
CA ILE A 9 -0.34 -39.74 -6.37
C ILE A 9 -0.53 -38.88 -5.12
N LEU A 10 0.53 -38.75 -4.33
CA LEU A 10 0.61 -37.83 -3.19
C LEU A 10 1.94 -37.07 -3.12
N ILE A 11 2.70 -37.01 -4.23
CA ILE A 11 4.03 -36.34 -4.26
C ILE A 11 4.16 -35.29 -5.39
N ALA A 12 3.20 -35.14 -6.31
CA ALA A 12 3.33 -34.17 -7.39
C ALA A 12 2.19 -33.14 -7.40
N SER A 13 2.17 -32.23 -6.42
CA SER A 13 1.53 -30.89 -6.52
C SER A 13 1.76 -30.07 -5.24
N SER A 14 2.99 -30.04 -4.76
CA SER A 14 3.43 -29.17 -3.66
C SER A 14 4.57 -28.28 -4.14
N ILE A 15 4.24 -27.20 -4.85
CA ILE A 15 4.97 -25.93 -4.93
C ILE A 15 3.96 -24.91 -5.48
N GLY A 16 3.68 -23.84 -4.72
CA GLY A 16 2.87 -22.71 -5.19
C GLY A 16 1.69 -22.28 -4.31
N LEU A 17 1.77 -22.40 -2.98
CA LEU A 17 0.85 -21.71 -2.05
C LEU A 17 1.60 -21.33 -0.77
N THR A 18 2.32 -20.21 -0.78
CA THR A 18 2.91 -19.64 0.44
C THR A 18 2.90 -18.12 0.38
N ALA A 19 1.89 -17.49 1.00
CA ALA A 19 2.02 -16.21 1.73
C ALA A 19 0.70 -15.76 2.42
N ALA A 20 -0.16 -16.67 2.88
CA ALA A 20 -1.31 -16.28 3.74
C ALA A 20 -1.77 -17.37 4.72
N SER A 21 -0.95 -18.40 5.00
CA SER A 21 -1.35 -19.59 5.77
C SER A 21 -0.58 -19.81 7.08
N ILE A 22 0.35 -18.93 7.48
CA ILE A 22 1.09 -19.09 8.76
C ILE A 22 0.43 -18.31 9.91
N ALA A 23 -0.30 -17.22 9.65
CA ALA A 23 -0.96 -16.46 10.71
C ALA A 23 -2.16 -17.19 11.35
N THR A 24 -2.74 -18.19 10.66
CA THR A 24 -3.89 -18.95 11.16
C THR A 24 -3.50 -20.22 11.92
N THR A 25 -2.26 -20.72 11.79
CA THR A 25 -1.83 -21.91 12.54
C THR A 25 -1.48 -21.59 14.00
N LEU A 26 -0.96 -20.39 14.29
CA LEU A 26 -0.64 -20.01 15.67
C LEU A 26 -1.88 -19.66 16.51
N VAL A 27 -2.95 -19.16 15.89
CA VAL A 27 -4.22 -18.92 16.59
C VAL A 27 -4.99 -20.24 16.81
N HIS A 28 -4.66 -21.29 16.05
CA HIS A 28 -5.31 -22.61 16.16
C HIS A 28 -4.78 -23.49 17.30
N THR A 29 -3.56 -23.26 17.81
CA THR A 29 -3.07 -23.97 19.01
C THR A 29 -3.56 -23.34 20.31
N THR A 30 -4.09 -22.11 20.28
CA THR A 30 -4.60 -21.41 21.47
C THR A 30 -6.12 -21.37 21.59
N SER A 31 -6.90 -21.85 20.60
CA SER A 31 -8.38 -21.72 20.63
C SER A 31 -9.19 -22.98 20.26
N ALA A 32 -8.57 -24.16 20.25
CA ALA A 32 -9.25 -25.43 19.96
C ALA A 32 -9.78 -26.18 21.21
N SER A 33 -10.23 -25.48 22.26
CA SER A 33 -11.12 -26.06 23.28
C SER A 33 -12.62 -25.83 23.01
N THR A 34 -12.99 -25.17 21.91
CA THR A 34 -14.40 -24.93 21.58
C THR A 34 -14.76 -25.49 20.21
N LYS A 35 -15.62 -26.51 20.23
CA LYS A 35 -16.21 -27.18 19.06
C LYS A 35 -17.09 -26.21 18.26
N GLY A 36 -16.91 -26.25 16.93
CA GLY A 36 -18.01 -26.04 15.99
C GLY A 36 -17.86 -24.86 15.04
N PHE A 37 -17.00 -24.97 14.03
CA PHE A 37 -17.23 -24.31 12.73
C PHE A 37 -16.38 -25.02 11.65
N LYS A 38 -17.00 -25.52 10.58
CA LYS A 38 -16.33 -26.11 9.41
C LYS A 38 -16.73 -25.33 8.15
N PHE A 39 -15.77 -24.95 7.31
CA PHE A 39 -16.00 -24.55 5.92
C PHE A 39 -15.17 -25.45 4.99
N GLN A 40 -15.77 -25.88 3.88
CA GLN A 40 -15.10 -26.50 2.73
C GLN A 40 -15.02 -25.48 1.59
N ILE A 41 -13.91 -25.46 0.85
CA ILE A 41 -13.73 -24.71 -0.40
C ILE A 41 -13.35 -25.71 -1.51
N ASP A 42 -14.06 -25.67 -2.63
CA ASP A 42 -13.89 -26.52 -3.81
C ASP A 42 -12.75 -26.00 -4.73
N ARG A 43 -12.00 -26.91 -5.36
CA ARG A 43 -10.70 -26.69 -6.04
C ARG A 43 -10.78 -26.48 -7.56
N ASN A 44 -11.97 -26.32 -8.16
CA ASN A 44 -12.15 -26.33 -9.62
C ASN A 44 -12.63 -25.00 -10.29
N ALA A 45 -12.37 -23.81 -9.73
CA ALA A 45 -12.68 -22.53 -10.40
C ALA A 45 -11.51 -22.03 -11.29
N LYS A 46 -11.76 -21.73 -12.57
CA LYS A 46 -10.86 -21.01 -13.52
C LYS A 46 -11.12 -19.47 -13.45
N PRO A 47 -10.59 -18.55 -14.30
CA PRO A 47 -10.95 -17.09 -14.38
C PRO A 47 -11.53 -16.63 -15.78
N ASN A 48 -12.73 -16.01 -15.84
CA ASN A 48 -13.69 -15.80 -16.97
C ASN A 48 -14.69 -14.79 -16.40
N PHE A 49 -14.54 -13.54 -16.80
CA PHE A 49 -15.56 -12.53 -16.55
C PHE A 49 -16.74 -12.82 -17.49
N GLU A 50 -17.92 -13.15 -16.95
CA GLU A 50 -19.15 -13.33 -17.73
C GLU A 50 -19.91 -12.00 -17.85
N SER A 51 -20.13 -11.51 -19.07
CA SER A 51 -21.02 -10.37 -19.34
C SER A 51 -22.45 -10.85 -19.58
N GLY A 52 -23.33 -10.73 -18.58
CA GLY A 52 -24.75 -11.07 -18.69
C GLY A 52 -25.52 -10.97 -17.34
N ASP A 53 -26.84 -11.15 -17.38
CA ASP A 53 -27.73 -11.13 -16.21
C ASP A 53 -27.47 -12.32 -15.26
N VAL A 54 -26.56 -12.11 -14.31
CA VAL A 54 -26.13 -13.10 -13.31
C VAL A 54 -26.73 -12.83 -11.92
N ASP A 55 -26.97 -13.89 -11.15
CA ASP A 55 -27.49 -13.82 -9.79
C ASP A 55 -26.35 -13.65 -8.75
N LEU A 56 -26.21 -12.42 -8.26
CA LEU A 56 -25.14 -12.00 -7.35
C LEU A 56 -25.33 -12.49 -5.91
N THR A 57 -26.51 -13.01 -5.56
CA THR A 57 -26.83 -13.47 -4.19
C THR A 57 -26.09 -14.74 -3.80
N LYS A 58 -25.50 -15.44 -4.79
CA LYS A 58 -24.71 -16.67 -4.61
C LYS A 58 -23.21 -16.48 -4.91
N SER A 59 -22.72 -15.24 -4.91
CA SER A 59 -21.31 -14.92 -5.17
C SER A 59 -20.39 -15.18 -3.94
N ILE A 60 -19.12 -15.47 -4.20
CA ILE A 60 -18.03 -15.56 -3.20
C ILE A 60 -16.97 -14.48 -3.46
N ILE A 61 -16.26 -14.07 -2.41
CA ILE A 61 -15.32 -12.94 -2.43
C ILE A 61 -14.10 -13.28 -3.30
N SER A 62 -13.89 -12.52 -4.38
CA SER A 62 -12.78 -12.66 -5.34
C SER A 62 -12.42 -11.30 -5.96
N ALA A 63 -11.18 -11.15 -6.45
CA ALA A 63 -10.72 -10.00 -7.24
C ALA A 63 -10.98 -10.16 -8.77
N SER A 64 -11.66 -11.25 -9.17
CA SER A 64 -12.17 -11.50 -10.53
C SER A 64 -13.49 -12.29 -10.48
N ASP A 65 -14.35 -12.12 -11.49
CA ASP A 65 -15.64 -12.83 -11.59
C ASP A 65 -15.41 -14.26 -12.13
N TYR A 66 -15.92 -15.32 -11.48
CA TYR A 66 -16.00 -16.68 -12.05
C TYR A 66 -17.26 -17.43 -11.61
N ASN A 67 -17.92 -18.13 -12.54
CA ASN A 67 -19.04 -19.07 -12.31
C ASN A 67 -20.26 -18.50 -11.55
N LEU A 68 -20.77 -17.33 -11.94
CA LEU A 68 -22.03 -16.80 -11.42
C LEU A 68 -23.21 -17.44 -12.18
N PRO A 69 -24.22 -18.04 -11.51
CA PRO A 69 -25.38 -18.61 -12.18
C PRO A 69 -26.25 -17.51 -12.81
N LYS A 70 -26.75 -17.72 -14.03
CA LYS A 70 -27.63 -16.77 -14.74
C LYS A 70 -29.00 -16.68 -14.06
N LYS A 71 -29.60 -15.48 -13.99
CA LYS A 71 -30.98 -15.30 -13.51
C LYS A 71 -31.96 -16.04 -14.43
N GLN A 72 -32.74 -16.98 -13.90
CA GLN A 72 -33.92 -17.49 -14.61
C GLN A 72 -35.01 -16.42 -14.58
N ALA A 73 -35.60 -16.11 -15.74
CA ALA A 73 -36.78 -15.25 -15.81
C ALA A 73 -37.96 -15.96 -15.11
N PRO A 74 -38.74 -15.25 -14.28
CA PRO A 74 -39.90 -15.83 -13.63
C PRO A 74 -40.97 -16.23 -14.66
N GLU A 75 -41.61 -17.38 -14.43
CA GLU A 75 -42.71 -17.93 -15.22
C GLU A 75 -43.90 -16.96 -15.19
N ILE A 76 -44.45 -16.62 -16.36
CA ILE A 76 -45.60 -15.71 -16.48
C ILE A 76 -46.84 -16.45 -15.97
N VAL A 77 -47.34 -16.05 -14.80
CA VAL A 77 -48.65 -16.47 -14.29
C VAL A 77 -49.67 -15.42 -14.74
N GLU A 78 -50.57 -15.78 -15.66
CA GLU A 78 -51.69 -14.92 -16.05
C GLU A 78 -52.64 -14.68 -14.87
N PRO A 79 -52.96 -13.41 -14.53
CA PRO A 79 -53.96 -13.12 -13.51
C PRO A 79 -55.38 -13.37 -14.04
N PRO A 80 -56.29 -13.93 -13.21
CA PRO A 80 -57.63 -14.32 -13.61
C PRO A 80 -58.56 -13.14 -13.92
N LYS A 81 -59.40 -13.31 -14.94
CA LYS A 81 -60.51 -12.42 -15.30
C LYS A 81 -61.46 -12.21 -14.11
N ILE A 82 -61.66 -10.96 -13.72
CA ILE A 82 -62.70 -10.56 -12.76
C ILE A 82 -63.89 -9.98 -13.53
N VAL A 83 -65.07 -10.52 -13.21
CA VAL A 83 -66.39 -10.18 -13.73
C VAL A 83 -67.01 -9.10 -12.84
N GLU A 84 -67.61 -8.07 -13.45
CA GLU A 84 -68.39 -7.03 -12.75
C GLU A 84 -69.76 -7.53 -12.25
N PRO A 85 -70.23 -7.00 -11.12
CA PRO A 85 -71.66 -6.74 -10.92
C PRO A 85 -71.97 -5.31 -10.41
N PRO A 86 -73.24 -4.87 -10.44
CA PRO A 86 -73.62 -3.56 -10.96
C PRO A 86 -74.05 -2.48 -9.94
N THR A 87 -74.12 -1.26 -10.50
CA THR A 87 -74.68 0.04 -10.08
C THR A 87 -75.81 0.10 -9.05
N THR A 88 -75.82 1.17 -8.23
CA THR A 88 -77.03 1.97 -7.91
C THR A 88 -76.68 3.38 -7.41
N ILE A 89 -77.67 4.27 -7.52
CA ILE A 89 -77.64 5.74 -7.65
C ILE A 89 -78.07 6.45 -6.35
N ALA A 90 -77.60 7.68 -6.09
CA ALA A 90 -78.42 8.80 -5.57
C ALA A 90 -77.70 10.17 -5.67
N LYS A 91 -78.35 11.15 -6.33
CA LYS A 91 -78.04 12.61 -6.35
C LYS A 91 -78.72 13.31 -5.16
N PRO A 92 -78.33 14.56 -4.81
CA PRO A 92 -79.05 15.76 -5.31
C PRO A 92 -78.06 16.91 -5.69
N ILE A 93 -78.17 17.67 -6.80
CA ILE A 93 -79.19 18.60 -7.34
C ILE A 93 -79.03 20.08 -6.86
N ILE A 94 -78.67 20.95 -7.84
CA ILE A 94 -79.05 22.38 -8.05
C ILE A 94 -78.25 23.45 -7.26
N LYS A 95 -77.75 24.58 -7.81
CA LYS A 95 -78.23 25.50 -8.87
C LYS A 95 -77.07 26.32 -9.45
N ASP A 96 -77.05 26.52 -10.77
CA ASP A 96 -76.40 27.64 -11.47
C ASP A 96 -77.43 28.79 -11.58
N PRO A 97 -77.02 30.08 -11.69
CA PRO A 97 -77.22 30.71 -13.00
C PRO A 97 -76.20 31.79 -13.41
N GLU A 98 -75.80 31.65 -14.68
CA GLU A 98 -75.82 32.66 -15.76
C GLU A 98 -74.93 33.91 -15.74
N LYS A 99 -74.04 33.89 -16.76
CA LYS A 99 -73.45 34.97 -17.57
C LYS A 99 -74.29 36.26 -17.70
N PRO A 100 -73.56 37.37 -17.94
CA PRO A 100 -73.77 38.09 -19.20
C PRO A 100 -72.50 38.27 -20.05
N GLN A 101 -72.71 38.34 -21.35
CA GLN A 101 -71.76 38.66 -22.43
C GLN A 101 -71.86 40.17 -22.79
N PRO A 102 -71.11 40.72 -23.77
CA PRO A 102 -70.16 41.83 -23.57
C PRO A 102 -70.57 43.19 -24.19
N ILE A 103 -69.86 44.27 -23.82
CA ILE A 103 -69.89 45.60 -24.49
C ILE A 103 -68.44 46.13 -24.62
N PRO A 104 -68.08 46.90 -25.68
CA PRO A 104 -66.76 46.86 -26.30
C PRO A 104 -65.75 47.96 -25.90
N LYS A 105 -64.51 47.71 -26.35
CA LYS A 105 -63.22 48.43 -26.22
C LYS A 105 -63.28 49.97 -26.17
N PRO A 106 -62.29 50.55 -25.48
CA PRO A 106 -61.40 51.51 -26.12
C PRO A 106 -59.92 51.10 -26.04
N VAL A 107 -59.21 51.48 -27.09
CA VAL A 107 -57.77 51.32 -27.32
C VAL A 107 -56.98 52.28 -26.44
N PRO A 108 -55.84 51.83 -25.86
CA PRO A 108 -54.65 52.68 -25.87
C PRO A 108 -53.38 51.92 -26.31
N GLU A 109 -52.60 52.55 -27.20
CA GLU A 109 -51.16 52.27 -27.40
C GLU A 109 -50.33 52.93 -26.27
N PRO A 110 -48.98 52.80 -26.25
CA PRO A 110 -48.22 51.64 -25.82
C PRO A 110 -47.36 51.97 -24.58
N ILE A 111 -47.37 51.11 -23.56
CA ILE A 111 -46.45 51.23 -22.42
C ILE A 111 -45.28 50.25 -22.64
N THR A 112 -44.09 50.84 -22.65
CA THR A 112 -42.74 50.25 -22.69
C THR A 112 -42.59 48.87 -22.05
N PRO A 113 -41.85 47.93 -22.68
CA PRO A 113 -41.54 46.64 -22.07
C PRO A 113 -40.62 46.85 -20.85
N SER A 114 -41.15 46.46 -19.69
CA SER A 114 -40.37 46.17 -18.48
C SER A 114 -39.42 45.00 -18.78
N PRO A 115 -38.17 45.03 -18.29
CA PRO A 115 -37.19 43.97 -18.56
C PRO A 115 -37.68 42.62 -18.02
N ASN A 116 -37.53 41.61 -18.87
CA ASN A 116 -37.72 40.20 -18.56
C ASN A 116 -37.01 39.83 -17.23
N PRO A 117 -37.62 39.06 -16.31
CA PRO A 117 -36.89 38.49 -15.20
C PRO A 117 -35.75 37.63 -15.74
N THR A 118 -34.54 37.98 -15.36
CA THR A 118 -33.32 37.24 -15.70
C THR A 118 -33.51 35.78 -15.28
N PRO A 119 -33.39 34.80 -16.19
CA PRO A 119 -33.46 33.40 -15.82
C PRO A 119 -32.33 33.11 -14.81
N ALA A 120 -32.68 32.39 -13.74
CA ALA A 120 -31.71 31.85 -12.80
C ALA A 120 -30.60 31.12 -13.60
N PRO A 121 -29.31 31.30 -13.23
CA PRO A 121 -28.22 30.67 -13.96
C PRO A 121 -28.45 29.16 -13.99
N LYS A 122 -28.60 28.63 -15.20
CA LYS A 122 -28.59 27.20 -15.47
C LYS A 122 -27.31 26.62 -14.85
N PRO A 123 -27.36 25.51 -14.10
CA PRO A 123 -26.15 24.82 -13.69
C PRO A 123 -25.30 24.56 -14.94
N THR A 124 -24.05 24.99 -14.86
CA THR A 124 -23.05 24.80 -15.90
C THR A 124 -23.08 23.33 -16.32
N PRO A 125 -23.23 23.01 -17.62
CA PRO A 125 -23.12 21.65 -18.10
C PRO A 125 -21.78 21.07 -17.62
N ILE A 126 -21.83 19.89 -17.01
CA ILE A 126 -20.63 19.09 -16.75
C ILE A 126 -19.86 19.02 -18.09
N PRO A 127 -18.59 19.44 -18.15
CA PRO A 127 -17.83 19.42 -19.39
C PRO A 127 -17.88 18.02 -20.00
N VAL A 128 -18.27 17.93 -21.27
CA VAL A 128 -18.10 16.70 -22.04
C VAL A 128 -16.61 16.36 -22.02
N PRO A 129 -16.22 15.14 -21.58
CA PRO A 129 -14.82 14.77 -21.51
C PRO A 129 -14.15 14.98 -22.87
N PRO A 130 -12.97 15.63 -22.94
CA PRO A 130 -12.20 15.66 -24.17
C PRO A 130 -11.98 14.21 -24.64
N LYS A 131 -12.03 13.99 -25.97
CA LYS A 131 -11.67 12.68 -26.54
C LYS A 131 -10.29 12.29 -25.99
N PRO A 132 -10.12 11.06 -25.45
CA PRO A 132 -8.83 10.60 -24.96
C PRO A 132 -7.78 10.77 -26.06
N VAL A 133 -6.68 11.44 -25.76
CA VAL A 133 -5.50 11.41 -26.62
C VAL A 133 -5.07 9.95 -26.66
N GLU A 134 -5.13 9.34 -27.84
CA GLU A 134 -4.78 7.93 -28.00
C GLU A 134 -3.32 7.76 -27.55
N PRO A 135 -3.04 6.97 -26.49
CA PRO A 135 -1.68 6.83 -25.99
C PRO A 135 -0.80 6.28 -27.13
N PRO A 136 0.46 6.74 -27.25
CA PRO A 136 1.36 6.29 -28.30
C PRO A 136 1.42 4.76 -28.28
N LYS A 137 1.19 4.13 -29.44
CA LYS A 137 1.15 2.67 -29.55
C LYS A 137 2.48 2.09 -29.04
N PRO A 138 2.46 1.09 -28.14
CA PRO A 138 3.66 0.52 -27.57
C PRO A 138 4.58 -0.03 -28.67
N LYS A 139 5.79 0.50 -28.75
CA LYS A 139 6.79 0.06 -29.73
C LYS A 139 7.41 -1.25 -29.24
N LYS A 140 7.30 -2.30 -30.07
CA LYS A 140 8.02 -3.55 -29.87
C LYS A 140 9.41 -3.42 -30.47
N VAL A 141 10.45 -3.66 -29.67
CA VAL A 141 11.84 -3.60 -30.12
C VAL A 141 12.61 -4.81 -29.61
N LYS A 142 13.63 -5.23 -30.34
CA LYS A 142 14.62 -6.18 -29.84
C LYS A 142 15.66 -5.43 -29.02
N LYS A 143 15.93 -5.91 -27.82
CA LYS A 143 16.92 -5.32 -26.90
C LYS A 143 17.79 -6.40 -26.29
N LEU A 144 19.08 -6.13 -26.18
CA LEU A 144 19.99 -6.95 -25.38
C LEU A 144 19.68 -6.70 -23.90
N ILE A 145 19.33 -7.77 -23.18
CA ILE A 145 19.10 -7.76 -21.74
C ILE A 145 20.31 -8.38 -21.06
N LYS A 146 20.85 -7.67 -20.07
CA LYS A 146 21.95 -8.12 -19.21
C LYS A 146 21.42 -8.35 -17.81
N HIS A 147 21.48 -9.60 -17.36
CA HIS A 147 21.08 -10.01 -16.02
C HIS A 147 22.29 -10.58 -15.25
N GLY A 148 23.02 -9.68 -14.60
CA GLY A 148 24.32 -9.99 -14.02
C GLY A 148 25.37 -10.26 -15.11
N ASP A 149 25.95 -11.44 -15.09
CA ASP A 149 26.90 -11.92 -16.11
C ASP A 149 26.23 -12.67 -17.28
N ILE A 150 24.90 -12.92 -17.23
CA ILE A 150 24.14 -13.57 -18.31
C ILE A 150 23.55 -12.51 -19.25
N GLU A 151 23.67 -12.75 -20.56
CA GLU A 151 23.19 -11.84 -21.60
C GLU A 151 22.37 -12.60 -22.64
N PHE A 152 21.28 -11.99 -23.12
CA PHE A 152 20.42 -12.53 -24.17
C PHE A 152 19.61 -11.43 -24.85
N GLU A 153 19.10 -11.71 -26.05
CA GLU A 153 18.18 -10.80 -26.73
C GLU A 153 16.74 -11.03 -26.27
N ALA A 154 15.97 -9.96 -26.14
CA ALA A 154 14.55 -10.04 -25.82
C ALA A 154 13.72 -9.12 -26.72
N ASP A 155 12.56 -9.60 -27.12
CA ASP A 155 11.50 -8.78 -27.71
C ASP A 155 10.78 -8.07 -26.56
N VAL A 156 10.94 -6.75 -26.48
CA VAL A 156 10.40 -5.95 -25.38
C VAL A 156 9.40 -4.91 -25.87
N ILE A 157 8.43 -4.60 -25.02
CA ILE A 157 7.57 -3.43 -25.17
C ILE A 157 8.19 -2.29 -24.37
N GLU A 158 8.61 -1.23 -25.06
CA GLU A 158 9.12 -0.03 -24.40
C GLU A 158 8.03 0.63 -23.54
N ILE A 159 8.46 1.21 -22.42
CA ILE A 159 7.57 2.00 -21.58
C ILE A 159 7.38 3.33 -22.30
N PRO A 160 6.15 3.68 -22.72
CA PRO A 160 5.88 4.97 -23.33
C PRO A 160 6.16 6.08 -22.32
N GLU A 161 6.58 7.24 -22.81
CA GLU A 161 6.72 8.41 -21.96
C GLU A 161 5.36 8.78 -21.36
N LYS A 162 5.35 9.00 -20.03
CA LYS A 162 4.15 9.47 -19.34
C LYS A 162 3.89 10.91 -19.73
N THR A 163 2.71 11.16 -20.30
CA THR A 163 2.23 12.52 -20.62
C THR A 163 1.22 12.97 -19.58
N TYR A 164 1.17 14.28 -19.33
CA TYR A 164 0.22 14.88 -18.42
C TYR A 164 -0.76 15.76 -19.21
N ASP A 165 -2.01 15.81 -18.77
CA ASP A 165 -3.02 16.72 -19.33
C ASP A 165 -2.63 18.19 -19.00
N SER A 166 -2.73 19.08 -19.98
CA SER A 166 -2.34 20.49 -19.81
C SER A 166 -3.05 21.17 -18.65
N SER A 167 -4.33 20.85 -18.41
CA SER A 167 -5.08 21.43 -17.29
C SER A 167 -4.59 20.93 -15.93
N ASP A 168 -4.03 19.72 -15.85
CA ASP A 168 -3.42 19.21 -14.61
C ASP A 168 -2.08 19.90 -14.32
N ILE A 169 -1.33 20.24 -15.38
CA ILE A 169 -0.10 21.04 -15.28
C ILE A 169 -0.42 22.46 -14.83
N GLU A 170 -1.40 23.12 -15.46
CA GLU A 170 -1.83 24.49 -15.14
C GLU A 170 -2.33 24.61 -13.69
N LYS A 171 -3.00 23.57 -13.18
CA LYS A 171 -3.46 23.49 -11.78
C LYS A 171 -2.34 23.17 -10.78
N GLY A 172 -1.13 22.86 -11.24
CA GLY A 172 -0.01 22.47 -10.39
C GLY A 172 -0.26 21.16 -9.62
N ILE A 173 -0.97 20.20 -10.23
CA ILE A 173 -1.23 18.89 -9.61
C ILE A 173 -0.39 17.76 -10.20
N THR A 174 0.47 18.07 -11.18
CA THR A 174 1.52 17.17 -11.66
C THR A 174 2.74 17.22 -10.75
N ASN A 175 3.63 16.25 -10.87
CA ASN A 175 4.89 16.28 -10.13
C ASN A 175 5.80 17.40 -10.70
N ARG A 176 6.49 18.16 -9.82
CA ARG A 176 7.48 19.19 -10.20
C ARG A 176 8.53 18.63 -11.16
N VAL A 177 9.01 17.41 -10.88
CA VAL A 177 9.92 16.67 -11.75
C VAL A 177 9.22 15.38 -12.13
N PRO A 178 8.99 15.09 -13.43
CA PRO A 178 8.30 13.88 -13.85
C PRO A 178 8.83 12.62 -13.16
N TYR A 179 7.90 11.82 -12.64
CA TYR A 179 8.18 10.54 -12.01
C TYR A 179 7.54 9.42 -12.83
N THR A 180 8.32 8.39 -13.11
CA THR A 180 7.89 7.11 -13.67
C THR A 180 8.21 6.02 -12.66
N ALA A 181 7.28 5.15 -12.34
CA ALA A 181 7.51 4.00 -11.47
C ALA A 181 8.00 2.77 -12.27
N GLU A 182 7.51 2.59 -13.48
CA GLU A 182 7.97 1.60 -14.43
C GLU A 182 9.33 2.04 -15.00
N VAL A 183 10.35 1.23 -14.77
CA VAL A 183 11.71 1.48 -15.30
C VAL A 183 12.26 0.34 -16.16
N THR A 184 11.65 -0.84 -16.08
CA THR A 184 12.03 -2.00 -16.91
C THR A 184 10.93 -2.30 -17.93
N PRO A 185 11.27 -2.55 -19.20
CA PRO A 185 10.28 -2.83 -20.23
C PRO A 185 9.60 -4.18 -19.99
N ASP A 186 8.51 -4.44 -20.71
CA ASP A 186 7.87 -5.76 -20.64
C ASP A 186 8.52 -6.71 -21.64
N VAL A 187 9.10 -7.80 -21.13
CA VAL A 187 9.65 -8.87 -21.96
C VAL A 187 8.50 -9.72 -22.51
N THR A 188 8.39 -9.78 -23.83
CA THR A 188 7.36 -10.55 -24.56
C THR A 188 7.90 -11.81 -25.22
N GLY A 189 9.21 -11.87 -25.43
CA GLY A 189 9.92 -13.04 -25.94
C GLY A 189 11.41 -12.96 -25.61
N VAL A 190 12.05 -14.11 -25.45
CA VAL A 190 13.50 -14.22 -25.21
C VAL A 190 14.12 -15.08 -26.30
N ASN A 191 15.19 -14.57 -26.88
CA ASN A 191 15.93 -15.19 -27.97
C ASN A 191 17.40 -15.35 -27.55
N GLY A 192 17.99 -16.51 -27.84
CA GLY A 192 19.42 -16.74 -27.64
C GLY A 192 19.87 -16.89 -26.19
N ALA A 193 18.99 -17.14 -25.21
CA ALA A 193 19.41 -17.32 -23.82
C ALA A 193 20.13 -18.66 -23.55
N LEU A 194 19.87 -19.70 -24.35
CA LEU A 194 20.50 -21.04 -24.25
C LEU A 194 21.87 -21.13 -24.96
N THR A 195 22.77 -20.19 -24.68
CA THR A 195 24.16 -20.32 -25.14
C THR A 195 24.97 -21.23 -24.22
N ALA A 196 26.04 -21.84 -24.74
CA ALA A 196 26.96 -22.64 -23.92
C ALA A 196 27.56 -21.80 -22.76
N GLU A 197 27.80 -20.52 -22.99
CA GLU A 197 28.31 -19.59 -21.96
C GLU A 197 27.28 -19.34 -20.85
N ASN A 198 26.02 -19.07 -21.18
CA ASN A 198 24.97 -18.83 -20.19
C ASN A 198 24.65 -20.10 -19.38
N ILE A 199 24.68 -21.27 -20.03
CA ILE A 199 24.55 -22.57 -19.34
C ILE A 199 25.70 -22.76 -18.36
N LYS A 200 26.95 -22.49 -18.78
CA LYS A 200 28.13 -22.58 -17.91
C LYS A 200 28.04 -21.62 -16.73
N LYS A 201 27.60 -20.37 -16.94
CA LYS A 201 27.40 -19.38 -15.86
C LYS A 201 26.31 -19.84 -14.89
N THR A 202 25.18 -20.30 -15.40
CA THR A 202 24.06 -20.83 -14.59
C THR A 202 24.49 -22.04 -13.74
N LEU A 203 25.26 -22.96 -14.34
CA LEU A 203 25.87 -24.08 -13.63
C LEU A 203 26.83 -23.59 -12.53
N GLY A 204 27.70 -22.64 -12.86
CA GLY A 204 28.63 -22.01 -11.92
C GLY A 204 27.91 -21.40 -10.71
N ARG A 205 26.77 -20.73 -10.90
CA ARG A 205 25.96 -20.18 -9.80
C ARG A 205 25.47 -21.28 -8.84
N ALA A 206 24.98 -22.41 -9.37
CA ALA A 206 24.52 -23.54 -8.56
C ALA A 206 25.68 -24.21 -7.79
N VAL A 207 26.81 -24.44 -8.46
CA VAL A 207 28.02 -25.02 -7.87
C VAL A 207 28.60 -24.11 -6.78
N ASN A 208 28.67 -22.80 -7.03
CA ASN A 208 29.16 -21.83 -6.04
C ASN A 208 28.28 -21.80 -4.78
N LYS A 209 26.95 -21.90 -4.94
CA LYS A 209 26.04 -22.05 -3.79
C LYS A 209 26.36 -23.28 -2.97
N ALA A 210 26.52 -24.41 -3.65
CA ALA A 210 26.79 -25.69 -3.02
C ALA A 210 28.12 -25.67 -2.26
N LYS A 211 29.17 -25.07 -2.83
CA LYS A 211 30.46 -24.87 -2.16
C LYS A 211 30.34 -23.97 -0.93
N MET A 212 29.58 -22.87 -1.03
CA MET A 212 29.36 -21.96 0.10
C MET A 212 28.68 -22.66 1.28
N VAL A 213 27.63 -23.45 1.01
CA VAL A 213 26.96 -24.28 2.03
C VAL A 213 27.89 -25.41 2.53
N GLY A 214 28.67 -26.00 1.61
CA GLY A 214 29.65 -27.05 1.87
C GLY A 214 30.73 -26.66 2.89
N LYS A 215 31.00 -25.37 3.08
CA LYS A 215 31.99 -24.89 4.07
C LYS A 215 31.71 -25.38 5.48
N HIS A 216 30.47 -25.64 5.86
CA HIS A 216 30.12 -26.17 7.20
C HIS A 216 30.47 -27.65 7.40
N PHE A 217 30.81 -28.36 6.31
CA PHE A 217 31.03 -29.81 6.27
C PHE A 217 32.47 -30.18 5.90
N SER A 218 33.42 -29.25 6.04
CA SER A 218 34.83 -29.54 5.83
C SER A 218 35.32 -30.64 6.77
N ASN A 219 36.29 -31.45 6.32
CA ASN A 219 36.91 -32.46 7.17
C ASN A 219 37.78 -31.84 8.28
N ASP A 220 38.20 -30.58 8.13
CA ASP A 220 39.12 -29.92 9.07
C ASP A 220 38.41 -29.19 10.22
N TYR A 221 37.11 -28.89 10.08
CA TYR A 221 36.34 -28.17 11.10
C TYR A 221 34.82 -28.39 10.94
N GLY A 222 34.05 -28.07 11.98
CA GLY A 222 32.59 -28.15 11.93
C GLY A 222 32.06 -29.58 11.88
N TYR A 223 31.01 -29.81 11.08
CA TYR A 223 30.31 -31.10 11.06
C TYR A 223 31.14 -32.23 10.45
N GLY A 224 31.99 -31.96 9.45
CA GLY A 224 32.82 -32.99 8.84
C GLY A 224 33.86 -33.52 9.83
N ALA A 225 34.52 -32.62 10.57
CA ALA A 225 35.43 -33.00 11.66
C ALA A 225 34.73 -33.73 12.80
N ALA A 226 33.57 -33.25 13.28
CA ALA A 226 32.87 -33.87 14.40
C ALA A 226 32.26 -35.24 14.04
N LEU A 227 31.51 -35.32 12.94
CA LEU A 227 30.75 -36.52 12.58
C LEU A 227 31.63 -37.59 11.91
N GLY A 228 32.67 -37.15 11.18
CA GLY A 228 33.63 -38.01 10.51
C GLY A 228 34.71 -38.58 11.42
N ASN A 229 34.88 -38.06 12.64
CA ASN A 229 35.92 -38.55 13.57
C ASN A 229 35.63 -39.99 14.03
N PRO A 230 36.52 -40.96 13.78
CA PRO A 230 36.34 -42.34 14.21
C PRO A 230 36.54 -42.53 15.72
N ASN A 231 37.18 -41.57 16.41
CA ASN A 231 37.46 -41.65 17.84
C ASN A 231 36.31 -41.13 18.71
N LEU A 232 35.30 -40.48 18.11
CA LEU A 232 34.11 -40.03 18.83
C LEU A 232 33.01 -41.08 18.73
N ASP A 233 32.39 -41.40 19.86
CA ASP A 233 31.23 -42.29 19.88
C ASP A 233 29.96 -41.57 19.36
N ILE A 234 28.86 -42.33 19.23
CA ILE A 234 27.61 -41.78 18.70
C ILE A 234 26.99 -40.73 19.65
N ALA A 235 27.18 -40.86 20.95
CA ALA A 235 26.63 -39.94 21.95
C ALA A 235 27.37 -38.60 21.90
N GLU A 236 28.69 -38.61 21.74
CA GLU A 236 29.51 -37.41 21.55
C GLU A 236 29.15 -36.67 20.26
N LYS A 237 28.96 -37.40 19.16
CA LYS A 237 28.48 -36.84 17.88
C LYS A 237 27.09 -36.22 18.02
N GLN A 238 26.21 -36.90 18.74
CA GLN A 238 24.85 -36.41 19.01
C GLN A 238 24.85 -35.17 19.91
N ASN A 239 25.76 -35.09 20.88
CA ASN A 239 25.94 -33.93 21.75
C ASN A 239 26.45 -32.71 20.98
N TYR A 240 27.36 -32.90 20.01
CA TYR A 240 27.80 -31.81 19.14
C TYR A 240 26.62 -31.18 18.38
N ILE A 241 25.75 -32.01 17.80
CA ILE A 241 24.55 -31.57 17.09
C ILE A 241 23.58 -30.85 18.04
N ALA A 242 23.35 -31.39 19.24
CA ALA A 242 22.43 -30.82 20.21
C ALA A 242 22.87 -29.43 20.70
N ASN A 243 24.17 -29.16 20.68
CA ASN A 243 24.75 -27.88 21.11
C ASN A 243 24.89 -26.84 19.97
N ASP A 244 24.64 -27.21 18.71
CA ASP A 244 24.56 -26.26 17.60
C ASP A 244 23.10 -25.91 17.27
N GLY A 245 22.67 -24.71 17.65
CA GLY A 245 21.34 -24.20 17.36
C GLY A 245 20.99 -24.13 15.86
N ASN A 246 21.99 -24.17 14.97
CA ASN A 246 21.80 -24.13 13.51
C ASN A 246 21.86 -25.52 12.85
N ALA A 247 22.01 -26.60 13.63
CA ALA A 247 22.03 -27.95 13.10
C ALA A 247 20.83 -28.30 12.20
N PRO A 248 19.58 -27.89 12.52
CA PRO A 248 18.44 -28.17 11.67
C PRO A 248 18.58 -27.57 10.28
N ASP A 249 19.08 -26.34 10.19
CA ASP A 249 19.27 -25.64 8.92
C ASP A 249 20.47 -26.21 8.16
N HIS A 250 21.61 -26.44 8.83
CA HIS A 250 22.80 -26.96 8.15
C HIS A 250 22.59 -28.39 7.64
N LEU A 251 22.26 -29.34 8.53
CA LEU A 251 22.11 -30.75 8.18
C LEU A 251 20.87 -31.00 7.31
N GLY A 252 19.77 -30.30 7.60
CA GLY A 252 18.55 -30.36 6.80
C GLY A 252 18.79 -29.87 5.36
N ASN A 253 19.49 -28.75 5.18
CA ASN A 253 19.81 -28.23 3.85
C ASN A 253 20.80 -29.12 3.08
N LEU A 254 21.79 -29.72 3.75
CA LEU A 254 22.69 -30.68 3.12
C LEU A 254 21.90 -31.91 2.63
N TRP A 255 21.06 -32.47 3.51
CA TRP A 255 20.24 -33.63 3.19
C TRP A 255 19.30 -33.34 2.00
N ALA A 256 18.51 -32.28 2.09
CA ALA A 256 17.57 -31.89 1.03
C ALA A 256 18.26 -31.60 -0.31
N ARG A 257 19.51 -31.13 -0.29
CA ARG A 257 20.29 -30.82 -1.50
C ARG A 257 20.69 -32.05 -2.29
N TYR A 258 21.01 -33.15 -1.61
CA TYR A 258 21.66 -34.30 -2.25
C TYR A 258 20.98 -35.66 -2.01
N GLU A 259 19.91 -35.73 -1.22
CA GLU A 259 19.26 -37.01 -0.86
C GLU A 259 18.88 -37.87 -2.07
N ALA A 260 18.52 -37.25 -3.20
CA ALA A 260 18.13 -37.97 -4.40
C ALA A 260 19.27 -38.80 -5.02
N LEU A 261 20.54 -38.44 -4.74
CA LEU A 261 21.71 -39.20 -5.17
C LEU A 261 21.87 -40.51 -4.39
N LEU A 262 21.25 -40.63 -3.22
CA LEU A 262 21.22 -41.86 -2.41
C LEU A 262 20.29 -42.94 -2.98
N SER A 263 19.75 -42.76 -4.18
CA SER A 263 18.91 -43.75 -4.87
C SER A 263 19.61 -45.09 -5.08
N SER A 264 20.92 -45.09 -5.27
CA SER A 264 21.77 -46.29 -5.26
C SER A 264 23.21 -45.93 -4.88
N LYS A 265 23.99 -46.94 -4.47
CA LYS A 265 25.41 -46.79 -4.14
C LYS A 265 26.20 -46.33 -5.36
N GLU A 266 25.87 -46.89 -6.52
CA GLU A 266 26.48 -46.64 -7.82
C GLU A 266 26.18 -45.23 -8.33
N ASN A 267 25.02 -44.67 -7.97
CA ASN A 267 24.65 -43.31 -8.35
C ASN A 267 25.49 -42.28 -7.59
N ILE A 268 25.49 -42.34 -6.25
CA ILE A 268 26.25 -41.38 -5.44
C ILE A 268 27.76 -41.48 -5.68
N LYS A 269 28.28 -42.68 -5.97
CA LYS A 269 29.71 -42.94 -6.22
C LYS A 269 30.33 -41.97 -7.23
N GLN A 270 29.58 -41.56 -8.25
CA GLN A 270 30.09 -40.70 -9.33
C GLN A 270 30.40 -39.27 -8.86
N TYR A 271 29.80 -38.84 -7.76
CA TYR A 271 29.86 -37.46 -7.26
C TYR A 271 30.70 -37.31 -5.99
N LEU A 272 31.23 -38.41 -5.43
CA LEU A 272 32.02 -38.36 -4.20
C LEU A 272 33.45 -37.85 -4.46
N ASN A 273 33.98 -37.07 -3.54
CA ASN A 273 35.40 -36.73 -3.45
C ASN A 273 36.24 -37.99 -3.09
N PRO A 274 37.59 -37.92 -3.12
CA PRO A 274 38.42 -39.08 -2.80
C PRO A 274 38.15 -39.72 -1.43
N THR A 275 37.87 -38.91 -0.40
CA THR A 275 37.55 -39.38 0.96
C THR A 275 36.25 -40.18 1.00
N GLY A 276 35.20 -39.67 0.36
CA GLY A 276 33.91 -40.34 0.25
C GLY A 276 34.00 -41.64 -0.53
N LEU A 277 34.80 -41.67 -1.62
CA LEU A 277 35.05 -42.89 -2.39
C LEU A 277 35.76 -43.96 -1.57
N ALA A 278 36.81 -43.58 -0.83
CA ALA A 278 37.57 -44.51 0.00
C ALA A 278 36.72 -45.15 1.12
N ASN A 279 35.69 -44.44 1.60
CA ASN A 279 34.82 -44.91 2.67
C ASN A 279 33.42 -45.34 2.17
N LEU A 280 33.21 -45.46 0.86
CA LEU A 280 31.87 -45.65 0.29
C LEU A 280 31.15 -46.86 0.89
N ASP A 281 31.77 -48.04 0.84
CA ASP A 281 31.14 -49.27 1.34
C ASP A 281 30.90 -49.19 2.86
N LYS A 282 31.90 -48.74 3.61
CA LYS A 282 31.83 -48.57 5.07
C LYS A 282 30.67 -47.66 5.49
N TRP A 283 30.55 -46.49 4.87
CA TRP A 283 29.51 -45.52 5.21
C TRP A 283 28.16 -45.89 4.60
N TRP A 284 28.14 -46.62 3.49
CA TRP A 284 26.89 -47.06 2.88
C TRP A 284 26.15 -48.07 3.77
N ASP A 285 26.88 -48.98 4.41
CA ASP A 285 26.33 -50.08 5.22
C ASP A 285 26.20 -49.74 6.73
N MET A 286 26.61 -48.54 7.13
CA MET A 286 26.52 -48.04 8.51
C MET A 286 25.07 -47.96 8.99
N THR A 287 24.79 -48.46 10.21
CA THR A 287 23.43 -48.55 10.78
C THR A 287 23.15 -47.47 11.83
N GLU A 288 24.18 -46.80 12.33
CA GLU A 288 24.07 -45.71 13.28
C GLU A 288 23.26 -44.54 12.70
N THR A 289 22.52 -43.87 13.58
CA THR A 289 21.69 -42.72 13.21
C THR A 289 22.02 -41.52 14.09
N ILE A 290 21.79 -40.33 13.54
CA ILE A 290 21.87 -39.06 14.27
C ILE A 290 20.57 -38.30 14.11
N SER A 291 20.24 -37.48 15.10
CA SER A 291 18.98 -36.75 15.16
C SER A 291 19.18 -35.27 15.46
N TRP A 292 18.29 -34.41 14.95
CA TRP A 292 18.26 -32.98 15.28
C TRP A 292 16.82 -32.47 15.38
N PRO A 293 16.58 -31.41 16.17
CA PRO A 293 15.24 -30.85 16.33
C PRO A 293 14.72 -30.24 15.02
N ARG A 294 13.40 -30.26 14.81
CA ARG A 294 12.71 -29.46 13.78
C ARG A 294 11.61 -28.63 14.43
N LEU A 295 11.07 -27.65 13.69
CA LEU A 295 9.89 -26.87 14.09
C LEU A 295 8.73 -27.74 14.60
N MET A 296 8.57 -28.94 14.03
CA MET A 296 7.70 -29.98 14.59
C MET A 296 8.45 -31.31 14.66
N GLY A 297 8.78 -31.72 15.88
CA GLY A 297 9.36 -33.02 16.19
C GLY A 297 10.88 -33.10 16.02
N THR A 298 11.35 -34.29 15.69
CA THR A 298 12.77 -34.61 15.55
C THR A 298 12.99 -35.29 14.20
N GLU A 299 14.03 -34.88 13.50
CA GLU A 299 14.46 -35.56 12.29
C GLU A 299 15.60 -36.51 12.63
N THR A 300 15.49 -37.78 12.20
CA THR A 300 16.52 -38.81 12.40
C THR A 300 16.98 -39.32 11.04
N ARG A 301 18.28 -39.36 10.81
CA ARG A 301 18.88 -39.81 9.54
C ARG A 301 20.07 -40.75 9.78
N PRO A 302 20.37 -41.67 8.84
CA PRO A 302 21.55 -42.53 8.96
C PRO A 302 22.85 -41.72 8.88
N LEU A 303 23.76 -41.95 9.83
CA LEU A 303 25.03 -41.24 9.92
C LEU A 303 25.89 -41.47 8.68
N GLY A 304 26.04 -42.72 8.24
CA GLY A 304 26.87 -43.03 7.09
C GLY A 304 26.39 -42.39 5.79
N LYS A 305 25.07 -42.26 5.59
CA LYS A 305 24.52 -41.53 4.45
C LYS A 305 24.85 -40.04 4.53
N LEU A 306 24.76 -39.42 5.70
CA LEU A 306 25.17 -38.03 5.89
C LEU A 306 26.66 -37.82 5.61
N LEU A 307 27.53 -38.72 6.06
CA LEU A 307 28.97 -38.67 5.78
C LEU A 307 29.27 -38.74 4.27
N LEU A 308 28.51 -39.55 3.54
CA LEU A 308 28.59 -39.58 2.08
C LEU A 308 28.15 -38.25 1.46
N LEU A 309 27.03 -37.67 1.92
CA LEU A 309 26.54 -36.39 1.41
C LEU A 309 27.52 -35.23 1.69
N MET A 310 28.17 -35.23 2.85
CA MET A 310 29.22 -34.25 3.22
C MET A 310 30.44 -34.32 2.29
N ASN A 311 30.67 -35.48 1.68
CA ASN A 311 31.81 -35.74 0.80
C ASN A 311 31.42 -35.74 -0.69
N ILE A 312 30.28 -35.14 -1.05
CA ILE A 312 29.97 -34.85 -2.44
C ILE A 312 30.83 -33.68 -2.92
N ASP A 313 31.45 -33.86 -4.08
CA ASP A 313 32.17 -32.82 -4.82
C ASP A 313 31.20 -32.12 -5.79
N PRO A 314 30.80 -30.86 -5.52
CA PRO A 314 29.87 -30.14 -6.38
C PRO A 314 30.38 -29.95 -7.81
N ASP A 315 31.70 -29.94 -8.04
CA ASP A 315 32.29 -29.75 -9.37
C ASP A 315 32.07 -30.96 -10.30
N LYS A 316 31.79 -32.14 -9.73
CA LYS A 316 31.45 -33.36 -10.51
C LYS A 316 30.04 -33.34 -11.07
N ILE A 317 29.19 -32.42 -10.60
CA ILE A 317 27.80 -32.29 -11.04
C ILE A 317 27.76 -31.24 -12.15
N THR A 318 27.88 -31.69 -13.39
CA THR A 318 28.14 -30.83 -14.55
C THR A 318 26.90 -30.52 -15.40
N LYS A 319 25.73 -31.02 -15.01
CA LYS A 319 24.48 -30.90 -15.77
C LYS A 319 23.45 -30.04 -15.05
N LEU A 320 22.67 -29.32 -15.83
CA LEU A 320 21.45 -28.63 -15.39
C LEU A 320 20.25 -29.47 -15.80
N SER A 321 19.20 -29.46 -14.99
CA SER A 321 17.96 -30.15 -15.33
C SER A 321 17.24 -29.45 -16.49
N LYS A 322 16.35 -30.18 -17.17
CA LYS A 322 15.48 -29.60 -18.21
C LYS A 322 14.70 -28.38 -17.70
N GLU A 323 14.21 -28.42 -16.47
CA GLU A 323 13.48 -27.30 -15.86
C GLU A 323 14.34 -26.03 -15.79
N VAL A 324 15.59 -26.14 -15.32
CA VAL A 324 16.51 -25.00 -15.25
C VAL A 324 16.82 -24.46 -16.64
N LEU A 325 17.01 -25.34 -17.63
CA LEU A 325 17.22 -24.93 -19.02
C LEU A 325 15.98 -24.24 -19.61
N ASP A 326 14.78 -24.75 -19.34
CA ASP A 326 13.52 -24.14 -19.80
C ASP A 326 13.30 -22.75 -19.16
N GLN A 327 13.70 -22.58 -17.89
CA GLN A 327 13.71 -21.26 -17.23
C GLN A 327 14.71 -20.31 -17.88
N LEU A 328 15.95 -20.76 -18.12
CA LEU A 328 16.98 -19.97 -18.79
C LEU A 328 16.53 -19.58 -20.20
N LYS A 329 15.89 -20.48 -20.95
CA LYS A 329 15.33 -20.20 -22.27
C LYS A 329 14.34 -19.03 -22.26
N ASN A 330 13.59 -18.88 -21.17
CA ASN A 330 12.64 -17.79 -20.97
C ASN A 330 13.29 -16.54 -20.31
N GLY A 331 14.62 -16.52 -20.18
CA GLY A 331 15.40 -15.43 -19.60
C GLY A 331 15.45 -15.42 -18.07
N SER A 332 14.85 -16.40 -17.41
CA SER A 332 14.90 -16.54 -15.95
C SER A 332 16.18 -17.28 -15.54
N THR A 333 16.89 -16.78 -14.54
CA THR A 333 18.21 -17.33 -14.15
C THR A 333 18.27 -17.67 -12.67
N ILE A 334 19.11 -18.64 -12.28
CA ILE A 334 19.42 -18.86 -10.86
C ILE A 334 20.09 -17.59 -10.34
N PRO A 335 19.68 -17.01 -9.19
CA PRO A 335 20.29 -15.80 -8.66
C PRO A 335 21.83 -15.87 -8.57
N ASN A 336 22.52 -14.74 -8.70
CA ASN A 336 23.99 -14.70 -8.58
C ASN A 336 24.51 -15.23 -7.24
N TYR A 337 23.75 -15.03 -6.15
CA TYR A 337 24.06 -15.57 -4.82
C TYR A 337 23.71 -17.06 -4.67
N GLY A 338 23.23 -17.70 -5.75
CA GLY A 338 23.18 -19.15 -5.87
C GLY A 338 21.84 -19.85 -5.60
N GLY A 339 20.76 -19.11 -5.27
CA GLY A 339 19.39 -19.64 -5.14
C GLY A 339 19.20 -20.79 -4.14
N ASP A 340 17.97 -21.34 -4.10
CA ASP A 340 17.68 -22.63 -3.45
C ASP A 340 17.82 -23.75 -4.48
N VAL A 341 19.00 -24.39 -4.50
CA VAL A 341 19.38 -25.41 -5.48
C VAL A 341 19.62 -26.77 -4.84
N TYR A 342 19.26 -27.83 -5.55
CA TYR A 342 19.43 -29.23 -5.16
C TYR A 342 19.76 -30.09 -6.38
N VAL A 343 20.08 -31.36 -6.15
CA VAL A 343 20.47 -32.31 -7.20
C VAL A 343 19.43 -33.42 -7.28
N ASN A 344 18.96 -33.71 -8.49
CA ASN A 344 18.02 -34.81 -8.72
C ASN A 344 18.74 -36.17 -8.79
N SER A 345 17.98 -37.27 -8.91
CA SER A 345 18.55 -38.62 -8.99
C SER A 345 19.41 -38.86 -10.24
N ASN A 346 19.31 -38.01 -11.27
CA ASN A 346 20.09 -38.11 -12.50
C ASN A 346 21.42 -37.33 -12.43
N GLY A 347 21.74 -36.69 -11.29
CA GLY A 347 22.94 -35.88 -11.16
C GLY A 347 22.86 -34.54 -11.86
N GLU A 348 21.67 -33.95 -11.90
CA GLU A 348 21.45 -32.64 -12.51
C GLU A 348 21.08 -31.61 -11.43
N TRP A 349 21.65 -30.41 -11.53
CA TRP A 349 21.24 -29.29 -10.71
C TRP A 349 19.82 -28.83 -11.06
N VAL A 350 19.01 -28.66 -10.03
CA VAL A 350 17.66 -28.09 -10.04
C VAL A 350 17.65 -26.85 -9.15
N SER A 351 16.80 -25.88 -9.46
CA SER A 351 16.59 -24.69 -8.64
C SER A 351 15.11 -24.49 -8.37
N ARG A 352 14.77 -24.07 -7.15
CA ARG A 352 13.42 -23.58 -6.79
C ARG A 352 13.32 -22.07 -6.88
N THR A 353 14.45 -21.38 -7.07
CA THR A 353 14.52 -19.91 -7.09
C THR A 353 15.10 -19.45 -8.42
N PHE A 354 14.36 -18.57 -9.08
CA PHE A 354 14.80 -17.92 -10.31
C PHE A 354 14.55 -16.42 -10.21
N GLU A 355 15.45 -15.63 -10.78
CA GLU A 355 15.25 -14.21 -11.03
C GLU A 355 14.74 -14.04 -12.46
N PRO A 356 13.71 -13.21 -12.68
CA PRO A 356 13.20 -12.93 -14.02
C PRO A 356 14.24 -12.16 -14.84
N ALA A 357 14.10 -12.21 -16.17
CA ALA A 357 14.91 -11.48 -17.13
C ALA A 357 15.10 -9.99 -16.79
N VAL A 358 14.05 -9.37 -16.23
CA VAL A 358 14.06 -8.01 -15.71
C VAL A 358 13.30 -7.98 -14.39
N ASN A 359 13.95 -7.51 -13.34
CA ASN A 359 13.33 -7.36 -12.03
C ASN A 359 12.92 -5.90 -11.81
N LYS A 360 11.62 -5.65 -12.00
CA LYS A 360 10.96 -4.34 -11.85
C LYS A 360 11.29 -3.66 -10.52
N VAL A 361 11.24 -4.41 -9.42
CA VAL A 361 11.41 -3.89 -8.06
C VAL A 361 12.85 -3.43 -7.83
N THR A 362 13.81 -4.31 -8.11
CA THR A 362 15.23 -3.96 -7.91
C THR A 362 15.66 -2.85 -8.88
N GLY A 363 15.17 -2.85 -10.11
CA GLY A 363 15.46 -1.80 -11.08
C GLY A 363 14.94 -0.43 -10.63
N GLU A 364 13.70 -0.37 -10.13
CA GLU A 364 13.12 0.88 -9.61
C GLU A 364 13.92 1.38 -8.39
N MET A 365 14.29 0.48 -7.47
CA MET A 365 15.08 0.82 -6.29
C MET A 365 16.48 1.33 -6.65
N THR A 366 17.22 0.64 -7.51
CA THR A 366 18.53 1.10 -8.00
C THR A 366 18.41 2.47 -8.64
N ARG A 367 17.42 2.67 -9.52
CA ARG A 367 17.20 3.96 -10.19
C ARG A 367 16.89 5.05 -9.16
N ASN A 368 15.99 4.81 -8.21
CA ASN A 368 15.65 5.80 -7.19
C ASN A 368 16.85 6.14 -6.30
N ASN A 369 17.60 5.14 -5.82
CA ASN A 369 18.81 5.35 -5.04
C ASN A 369 19.92 6.07 -5.82
N LYS A 370 20.03 5.83 -7.14
CA LYS A 370 21.05 6.45 -7.98
C LYS A 370 20.73 7.90 -8.33
N ILE A 371 19.49 8.17 -8.79
CA ILE A 371 19.16 9.45 -9.44
C ILE A 371 18.13 10.32 -8.69
N LYS A 372 17.38 9.77 -7.73
CA LYS A 372 16.36 10.54 -6.99
C LYS A 372 16.83 10.91 -5.59
N ARG A 373 17.61 10.04 -4.94
CA ARG A 373 18.19 10.30 -3.62
C ARG A 373 19.27 11.39 -3.71
N VAL A 374 19.21 12.37 -2.81
CA VAL A 374 20.17 13.49 -2.72
C VAL A 374 21.57 12.98 -2.40
N PHE A 375 21.64 12.04 -1.45
CA PHE A 375 22.84 11.26 -1.13
C PHE A 375 22.75 9.88 -1.80
N GLY A 376 22.77 9.88 -3.14
CA GLY A 376 22.57 8.67 -3.94
C GLY A 376 23.75 7.69 -3.98
N ASN A 377 23.46 6.45 -4.39
CA ASN A 377 24.39 5.33 -4.48
C ASN A 377 24.01 4.36 -5.63
N ASN A 378 24.87 3.37 -5.91
CA ASN A 378 24.67 2.41 -7.00
C ASN A 378 23.90 1.14 -6.59
N ASP A 379 23.42 1.04 -5.35
CA ASP A 379 22.79 -0.15 -4.79
C ASP A 379 21.26 -0.09 -4.88
N TYR A 380 20.62 -1.26 -4.90
CA TYR A 380 19.17 -1.41 -4.79
C TYR A 380 18.69 -1.56 -3.34
N TYR A 381 19.58 -1.74 -2.36
CA TYR A 381 19.16 -1.87 -0.96
C TYR A 381 18.59 -0.57 -0.40
N TRP A 382 17.59 -0.73 0.47
CA TRP A 382 17.05 0.34 1.29
C TRP A 382 18.00 0.70 2.45
N ARG A 383 17.90 1.91 3.00
CA ARG A 383 18.56 2.21 4.29
C ARG A 383 17.93 1.39 5.40
N SER A 384 18.74 0.77 6.25
CA SER A 384 18.24 0.04 7.42
C SER A 384 17.64 1.01 8.46
N PRO A 385 16.82 0.53 9.42
CA PRO A 385 16.31 1.37 10.52
C PRO A 385 17.41 2.11 11.29
N ASP A 386 18.56 1.45 11.48
CA ASP A 386 19.71 2.03 12.17
C ASP A 386 20.39 3.12 11.34
N ASP A 387 20.54 2.90 10.03
CA ASP A 387 21.05 3.92 9.10
C ASP A 387 20.13 5.15 9.06
N ILE A 388 18.82 4.93 9.00
CA ILE A 388 17.81 6.01 9.03
C ILE A 388 17.95 6.84 10.31
N LYS A 389 18.05 6.17 11.46
CA LYS A 389 18.23 6.83 12.77
C LYS A 389 19.52 7.64 12.81
N LYS A 390 20.64 7.03 12.41
CA LYS A 390 21.98 7.64 12.49
C LYS A 390 22.27 8.64 11.38
N GLY A 391 21.37 8.76 10.39
CA GLY A 391 21.60 9.58 9.20
C GLY A 391 22.74 9.04 8.34
N LYS A 392 22.90 7.72 8.24
CA LYS A 392 23.89 7.09 7.37
C LYS A 392 23.31 6.91 5.97
N PHE A 393 24.15 7.15 4.96
CA PHE A 393 23.80 6.95 3.56
C PHE A 393 24.84 6.02 2.94
N ALA A 394 24.40 4.97 2.25
CA ALA A 394 25.31 4.06 1.56
C ALA A 394 26.16 4.83 0.55
N ASN A 395 27.45 4.51 0.43
CA ASN A 395 28.43 5.22 -0.39
C ASN A 395 28.80 6.65 0.07
N TRP A 396 28.48 7.01 1.33
CA TRP A 396 28.86 8.30 1.90
C TRP A 396 29.49 8.12 3.29
N SER A 397 30.59 8.82 3.51
CA SER A 397 31.21 8.98 4.82
C SER A 397 30.77 10.31 5.44
N ASP A 398 30.56 10.31 6.74
CA ASP A 398 30.06 11.46 7.49
C ASP A 398 31.02 11.91 8.60
N ARG A 399 31.03 13.20 8.88
CA ARG A 399 31.82 13.84 9.93
C ARG A 399 31.01 14.90 10.64
N ASP A 400 31.02 14.88 11.98
CA ASP A 400 30.44 15.95 12.79
C ASP A 400 31.30 17.23 12.67
N VAL A 401 30.68 18.32 12.23
CA VAL A 401 31.30 19.63 12.04
C VAL A 401 30.59 20.71 12.87
N THR A 402 29.82 20.33 13.89
CA THR A 402 29.05 21.25 14.74
C THR A 402 29.95 22.31 15.38
N SER A 403 31.10 21.91 15.95
CA SER A 403 32.06 22.82 16.58
C SER A 403 32.65 23.85 15.60
N TYR A 404 32.84 23.46 14.33
CA TYR A 404 33.31 24.37 13.29
C TYR A 404 32.30 25.50 13.04
N TYR A 405 31.02 25.16 12.93
CA TYR A 405 29.95 26.14 12.75
C TYR A 405 29.73 27.01 14.00
N ALA A 406 29.90 26.44 15.19
CA ALA A 406 29.86 27.20 16.43
C ALA A 406 30.97 28.27 16.49
N SER A 407 32.20 27.92 16.06
CA SER A 407 33.32 28.87 15.98
C SER A 407 33.07 30.04 15.00
N ARG A 408 32.10 29.90 14.08
CA ARG A 408 31.64 30.94 13.14
C ARG A 408 30.46 31.76 13.66
N GLY A 409 30.18 31.65 14.95
CA GLY A 409 29.16 32.41 15.66
C GLY A 409 27.72 31.91 15.43
N LEU A 410 27.54 30.64 15.03
CA LEU A 410 26.21 30.03 15.01
C LEU A 410 25.85 29.49 16.40
N ASP A 411 24.60 29.73 16.82
CA ASP A 411 24.10 29.29 18.12
C ASP A 411 23.67 27.82 18.08
N VAL A 412 24.66 26.93 18.04
CA VAL A 412 24.48 25.46 17.92
C VAL A 412 24.86 24.71 19.20
N TYR A 413 25.26 25.41 20.27
CA TYR A 413 25.54 24.82 21.57
C TYR A 413 24.27 24.66 22.43
N GLY A 414 24.33 23.70 23.37
CA GLY A 414 23.25 23.47 24.34
C GLY A 414 22.40 22.23 24.09
N GLY A 415 22.86 21.29 23.26
CA GLY A 415 22.19 20.01 23.00
C GLY A 415 21.15 20.06 21.89
N GLY A 416 20.89 18.91 21.25
CA GLY A 416 19.84 18.73 20.25
C GLY A 416 20.09 19.34 18.87
N ILE A 417 21.24 19.98 18.62
CA ILE A 417 21.64 20.49 17.30
C ILE A 417 22.93 19.80 16.88
N LYS A 418 22.95 19.20 15.69
CA LYS A 418 24.13 18.58 15.10
C LYS A 418 24.26 18.99 13.63
N ILE A 419 25.46 19.34 13.19
CA ILE A 419 25.75 19.62 11.79
C ILE A 419 26.75 18.59 11.29
N THR A 420 26.36 17.86 10.25
CA THR A 420 27.13 16.75 9.69
C THR A 420 27.52 17.05 8.26
N GLU A 421 28.79 16.90 7.94
CA GLU A 421 29.31 16.95 6.58
C GLU A 421 29.41 15.52 6.02
N TYR A 422 28.92 15.33 4.81
CA TYR A 422 28.99 14.07 4.06
C TYR A 422 29.93 14.22 2.88
N THR A 423 30.74 13.20 2.62
CA THR A 423 31.62 13.09 1.44
C THR A 423 31.35 11.76 0.74
N ARG A 424 31.20 11.79 -0.59
CA ARG A 424 30.97 10.61 -1.41
C ARG A 424 32.25 9.76 -1.47
N ASN A 425 32.10 8.44 -1.39
CA ASN A 425 33.23 7.51 -1.46
C ASN A 425 33.53 7.09 -2.90
N ASP A 426 32.52 6.61 -3.62
CA ASP A 426 32.62 6.14 -5.01
C ASP A 426 31.77 6.98 -5.96
N VAL A 427 32.25 7.17 -7.20
CA VAL A 427 31.53 7.90 -8.25
C VAL A 427 30.20 7.21 -8.58
N VAL A 428 29.14 8.01 -8.68
CA VAL A 428 27.82 7.57 -9.13
C VAL A 428 27.53 8.25 -10.46
N GLU A 429 27.30 7.48 -11.51
CA GLU A 429 27.02 8.02 -12.83
C GLU A 429 25.78 8.95 -12.80
N GLY A 430 25.96 10.17 -13.32
CA GLY A 430 24.93 11.20 -13.34
C GLY A 430 24.78 11.99 -12.03
N ALA A 431 25.51 11.64 -10.97
CA ALA A 431 25.53 12.43 -9.75
C ALA A 431 26.54 13.57 -9.85
N THR A 432 26.14 14.77 -9.44
CA THR A 432 27.00 15.98 -9.45
C THR A 432 27.50 16.37 -8.07
N ARG A 433 26.89 15.83 -7.00
CA ARG A 433 27.19 16.18 -5.62
C ARG A 433 28.23 15.23 -5.04
N GLU A 434 29.37 15.77 -4.64
CA GLU A 434 30.45 15.02 -3.96
C GLU A 434 30.52 15.32 -2.45
N LYS A 435 29.95 16.44 -2.02
CA LYS A 435 29.86 16.86 -0.62
C LYS A 435 28.48 17.39 -0.29
N GLY A 436 28.07 17.29 0.97
CA GLY A 436 26.86 17.93 1.46
C GLY A 436 26.88 18.18 2.95
N VAL A 437 26.10 19.16 3.40
CA VAL A 437 25.98 19.54 4.81
C VAL A 437 24.54 19.34 5.26
N VAL A 438 24.33 18.62 6.35
CA VAL A 438 23.00 18.36 6.92
C VAL A 438 22.93 18.90 8.34
N VAL A 439 21.85 19.64 8.63
CA VAL A 439 21.53 20.11 9.98
C VAL A 439 20.48 19.18 10.59
N THR A 440 20.82 18.53 11.70
CA THR A 440 19.89 17.75 12.52
C THR A 440 19.43 18.57 13.71
N LEU A 441 18.11 18.66 13.89
CA LEU A 441 17.43 19.34 14.97
C LEU A 441 16.57 18.32 15.73
N ASP A 442 16.96 17.98 16.95
CA ASP A 442 16.11 17.21 17.87
C ASP A 442 15.16 18.15 18.60
N VAL A 443 13.88 18.15 18.22
CA VAL A 443 12.90 19.07 18.80
C VAL A 443 12.28 18.58 20.10
N LEU A 444 12.73 17.43 20.62
CA LEU A 444 12.48 17.08 22.03
C LEU A 444 13.33 17.94 22.96
N GLU A 445 14.54 18.31 22.53
CA GLU A 445 15.46 19.13 23.31
C GLU A 445 14.99 20.59 23.34
N PRO A 446 14.65 21.16 24.52
CA PRO A 446 14.06 22.50 24.60
C PRO A 446 14.93 23.60 23.99
N ASN A 447 16.26 23.46 24.06
CA ASN A 447 17.21 24.41 23.49
C ASN A 447 17.18 24.38 21.96
N ALA A 448 17.22 23.19 21.36
CA ALA A 448 17.14 23.03 19.91
C ALA A 448 15.80 23.54 19.36
N TYR A 449 14.68 23.18 19.99
CA TYR A 449 13.35 23.67 19.59
C TYR A 449 13.27 25.20 19.60
N LYS A 450 13.73 25.86 20.69
CA LYS A 450 13.70 27.33 20.82
C LYS A 450 14.62 28.03 19.81
N LYS A 451 15.76 27.42 19.46
CA LYS A 451 16.77 28.02 18.58
C LYS A 451 16.56 27.72 17.10
N ALA A 452 15.80 26.68 16.76
CA ALA A 452 15.66 26.15 15.40
C ALA A 452 15.33 27.22 14.36
N GLU A 453 14.27 28.01 14.58
CA GLU A 453 13.85 29.08 13.65
C GLU A 453 14.99 30.09 13.40
N LYS A 454 15.62 30.55 14.49
CA LYS A 454 16.72 31.53 14.43
C LYS A 454 17.92 30.95 13.70
N LEU A 455 18.32 29.72 14.01
CA LEU A 455 19.45 29.06 13.35
C LEU A 455 19.21 28.91 11.85
N ILE A 456 18.03 28.44 11.45
CA ILE A 456 17.66 28.28 10.03
C ILE A 456 17.73 29.63 9.30
N LYS A 457 17.26 30.72 9.92
CA LYS A 457 17.35 32.08 9.36
C LYS A 457 18.80 32.56 9.28
N GLN A 458 19.61 32.35 10.32
CA GLN A 458 21.03 32.74 10.32
C GLN A 458 21.85 32.01 9.26
N LEU A 459 21.56 30.73 9.01
CA LEU A 459 22.21 29.95 7.94
C LEU A 459 21.91 30.56 6.56
N GLN A 460 20.66 30.97 6.33
CA GLN A 460 20.24 31.65 5.10
C GLN A 460 20.86 33.05 4.98
N GLU A 461 20.80 33.87 6.03
CA GLU A 461 21.38 35.22 6.05
C GLU A 461 22.89 35.23 5.78
N LYS A 462 23.60 34.20 6.28
CA LYS A 462 25.05 34.04 6.06
C LYS A 462 25.40 33.33 4.74
N ASN A 463 24.42 33.02 3.89
CA ASN A 463 24.59 32.26 2.64
C ASN A 463 25.37 30.94 2.83
N ILE A 464 25.11 30.25 3.95
CA ILE A 464 25.70 28.93 4.19
C ILE A 464 24.87 27.89 3.44
N GLU A 465 25.48 27.21 2.48
CA GLU A 465 24.81 26.14 1.74
C GLU A 465 24.55 24.93 2.64
N ILE A 466 23.27 24.67 2.89
CA ILE A 466 22.80 23.48 3.61
C ILE A 466 22.11 22.56 2.62
N THR A 467 22.64 21.35 2.49
CA THR A 467 22.10 20.32 1.61
C THR A 467 20.81 19.73 2.16
N GLY A 468 20.65 19.64 3.48
CA GLY A 468 19.39 19.17 4.04
C GLY A 468 19.17 19.42 5.51
N TYR A 469 17.92 19.18 5.92
CA TYR A 469 17.50 19.28 7.31
C TYR A 469 16.88 17.95 7.76
N ARG A 470 17.27 17.48 8.94
CA ARG A 470 16.67 16.33 9.64
C ARG A 470 16.02 16.85 10.92
N ILE A 471 14.70 16.75 11.03
CA ILE A 471 13.96 17.25 12.20
C ILE A 471 13.41 16.06 12.97
N GLU A 472 14.02 15.78 14.12
CA GLU A 472 13.78 14.58 14.92
C GLU A 472 12.79 14.83 16.06
N ASN A 473 12.08 13.78 16.47
CA ASN A 473 11.16 13.75 17.61
C ASN A 473 9.93 14.68 17.53
N ILE A 474 9.39 14.92 16.34
CA ILE A 474 8.23 15.81 16.13
C ILE A 474 6.98 15.26 16.84
N GLY A 475 6.45 16.02 17.79
CA GLY A 475 5.26 15.67 18.57
C GLY A 475 5.52 14.76 19.75
N LYS A 476 6.79 14.46 20.08
CA LYS A 476 7.15 13.59 21.23
C LYS A 476 6.87 14.25 22.57
N ALA A 477 7.06 15.56 22.66
CA ALA A 477 6.70 16.35 23.84
C ALA A 477 5.16 16.49 24.01
N GLY A 478 4.40 16.21 22.95
CA GLY A 478 2.95 16.27 22.91
C GLY A 478 2.44 16.40 21.48
N SER A 479 1.27 15.83 21.18
CA SER A 479 0.66 15.86 19.84
C SER A 479 0.30 17.28 19.37
N THR A 480 0.27 18.25 20.28
CA THR A 480 0.02 19.68 20.02
C THR A 480 1.29 20.52 19.86
N GLN A 481 2.48 19.90 19.84
CA GLN A 481 3.75 20.62 19.60
C GLN A 481 3.67 21.43 18.30
N ASP A 482 3.83 22.76 18.41
CA ASP A 482 3.73 23.65 17.27
C ASP A 482 5.02 23.67 16.46
N MET A 483 4.96 23.19 15.22
CA MET A 483 6.07 23.17 14.27
C MET A 483 5.97 24.27 13.20
N SER A 484 4.95 25.13 13.27
CA SER A 484 4.63 26.12 12.24
C SER A 484 5.82 27.05 11.92
N LYS A 485 6.41 27.67 12.94
CA LYS A 485 7.53 28.62 12.79
C LYS A 485 8.78 27.97 12.22
N ILE A 486 9.11 26.76 12.66
CA ILE A 486 10.29 26.02 12.20
C ILE A 486 10.10 25.62 10.73
N PHE A 487 8.95 25.06 10.37
CA PHE A 487 8.71 24.62 8.99
C PHE A 487 8.59 25.82 8.04
N ALA A 488 7.94 26.92 8.47
CA ALA A 488 7.87 28.14 7.67
C ALA A 488 9.26 28.72 7.38
N ALA A 489 10.17 28.69 8.36
CA ALA A 489 11.52 29.24 8.24
C ALA A 489 12.46 28.44 7.33
N LEU A 490 12.17 27.16 7.04
CA LEU A 490 13.00 26.35 6.14
C LEU A 490 13.22 27.06 4.78
N PRO A 491 14.39 26.90 4.14
CA PRO A 491 14.66 27.47 2.82
C PRO A 491 13.60 27.11 1.77
N ASN A 492 13.40 28.00 0.79
CA ASN A 492 12.46 27.74 -0.32
C ASN A 492 12.92 26.64 -1.28
N LYS A 493 14.23 26.35 -1.31
CA LYS A 493 14.82 25.25 -2.08
C LYS A 493 15.58 24.34 -1.13
N LEU A 494 15.22 23.07 -1.12
CA LEU A 494 15.72 22.06 -0.21
C LEU A 494 16.09 20.82 -1.02
N PRO A 495 17.37 20.46 -1.13
CA PRO A 495 17.71 19.16 -1.68
C PRO A 495 17.10 18.05 -0.81
N LEU A 496 17.40 18.02 0.49
CA LEU A 496 16.90 16.98 1.41
C LEU A 496 16.09 17.56 2.58
N LEU A 497 14.94 16.94 2.87
CA LEU A 497 14.20 17.14 4.12
C LEU A 497 13.76 15.79 4.71
N GLU A 498 14.19 15.48 5.92
CA GLU A 498 13.72 14.30 6.67
C GLU A 498 12.97 14.74 7.94
N LEU A 499 11.74 14.26 8.10
CA LEU A 499 10.87 14.58 9.23
C LEU A 499 10.52 13.31 9.99
N PHE A 500 10.91 13.25 11.28
CA PHE A 500 10.68 12.09 12.13
C PHE A 500 9.56 12.38 13.12
N PHE A 501 8.39 11.80 12.85
CA PHE A 501 7.19 11.99 13.63
C PHE A 501 7.09 10.96 14.77
N GLU A 502 6.85 11.48 15.97
CA GLU A 502 6.55 10.76 17.20
C GLU A 502 5.07 10.96 17.64
N SER A 503 4.31 11.70 16.82
CA SER A 503 2.85 11.81 16.89
C SER A 503 2.25 11.78 15.49
N ARG A 504 0.96 11.49 15.38
CA ARG A 504 0.25 11.42 14.08
C ARG A 504 -0.25 12.78 13.58
N ASN A 505 0.14 13.89 14.24
CA ASN A 505 -0.24 15.23 13.84
C ASN A 505 0.66 15.74 12.71
N THR A 506 0.09 15.84 11.51
CA THR A 506 0.76 16.30 10.29
C THR A 506 0.37 17.72 9.86
N SER A 507 -0.37 18.46 10.69
CA SER A 507 -0.96 19.76 10.30
C SER A 507 0.07 20.82 9.92
N ALA A 508 1.27 20.77 10.50
CA ALA A 508 2.35 21.69 10.17
C ALA A 508 2.91 21.47 8.75
N LEU A 509 2.69 20.31 8.11
CA LEU A 509 3.21 20.06 6.77
C LEU A 509 2.73 21.07 5.72
N LYS A 510 1.59 21.74 5.94
CA LYS A 510 1.07 22.79 5.05
C LYS A 510 2.09 23.91 4.77
N TYR A 511 2.98 24.21 5.72
CA TYR A 511 4.03 25.22 5.55
C TYR A 511 5.13 24.81 4.56
N LEU A 512 5.11 23.57 4.06
CA LEU A 512 6.02 23.08 3.03
C LEU A 512 5.44 23.20 1.61
N ARG A 513 4.15 23.51 1.45
CA ARG A 513 3.42 23.54 0.16
C ARG A 513 4.18 24.25 -0.97
N ASP A 514 4.75 25.40 -0.65
CA ASP A 514 5.43 26.27 -1.63
C ASP A 514 6.94 26.07 -1.72
N LYS A 515 7.50 25.13 -0.95
CA LYS A 515 8.93 24.84 -0.92
C LYS A 515 9.26 23.77 -1.96
N GLU A 516 10.28 24.06 -2.77
CA GLU A 516 10.84 23.11 -3.71
C GLU A 516 11.74 22.11 -2.97
N ILE A 517 11.32 20.84 -2.92
CA ILE A 517 12.05 19.78 -2.22
C ILE A 517 12.45 18.69 -3.22
N ASP A 518 13.73 18.34 -3.30
CA ASP A 518 14.19 17.26 -4.21
C ASP A 518 13.86 15.88 -3.62
N GLU A 519 14.22 15.64 -2.35
CA GLU A 519 13.92 14.43 -1.59
C GLU A 519 13.23 14.77 -0.25
N LEU A 520 12.00 14.29 -0.07
CA LEU A 520 11.26 14.37 1.19
C LEU A 520 11.13 12.98 1.83
N SER A 521 11.57 12.82 3.07
CA SER A 521 11.33 11.62 3.87
C SER A 521 10.37 11.90 5.02
N LEU A 522 9.27 11.15 5.09
CA LEU A 522 8.29 11.18 6.18
C LEU A 522 8.42 9.88 6.98
N LEU A 523 9.02 9.98 8.16
CA LEU A 523 9.48 8.85 8.95
C LEU A 523 8.76 8.82 10.30
N THR A 524 8.60 7.61 10.85
CA THR A 524 8.14 7.38 12.20
C THR A 524 8.79 6.10 12.75
N ASN A 525 8.34 5.60 13.88
CA ASN A 525 8.82 4.35 14.44
C ASN A 525 7.70 3.36 14.77
N ASN A 526 8.09 2.12 15.06
CA ASN A 526 7.20 1.01 15.44
C ASN A 526 6.29 1.31 16.64
N LYS A 527 6.66 2.20 17.56
CA LYS A 527 5.84 2.57 18.74
C LYS A 527 4.67 3.47 18.36
N VAL A 528 4.84 4.33 17.34
CA VAL A 528 3.75 5.15 16.77
C VAL A 528 2.92 4.35 15.76
N ASN A 529 3.51 3.29 15.19
CA ASN A 529 2.98 2.44 14.12
C ASN A 529 2.82 3.20 12.79
N SER A 530 3.70 2.92 11.83
CA SER A 530 3.71 3.54 10.50
C SER A 530 2.54 3.17 9.59
N LEU A 531 1.74 2.17 9.97
CA LEU A 531 0.57 1.70 9.24
C LEU A 531 -0.74 2.13 9.91
N HIS A 532 -0.68 2.97 10.96
CA HIS A 532 -1.86 3.37 11.71
C HIS A 532 -2.84 4.20 10.86
N ASP A 533 -4.13 3.91 10.99
CA ASP A 533 -5.23 4.54 10.23
C ASP A 533 -5.43 6.04 10.48
N GLU A 534 -4.66 6.65 11.38
CA GLU A 534 -4.73 8.10 11.66
C GLU A 534 -3.67 8.89 10.91
N TRP A 535 -2.71 8.22 10.24
CA TRP A 535 -1.81 8.91 9.34
C TRP A 535 -2.60 9.47 8.18
N ALA A 536 -2.64 10.80 8.11
CA ALA A 536 -3.24 11.55 7.03
C ALA A 536 -2.31 12.70 6.64
N PHE A 537 -2.30 13.09 5.37
CA PHE A 537 -1.56 14.25 4.90
C PHE A 537 -2.35 15.00 3.83
N ASN A 538 -2.06 16.29 3.69
CA ASN A 538 -2.65 17.10 2.64
C ASN A 538 -1.87 16.91 1.33
N PRO A 539 -2.49 16.46 0.22
CA PRO A 539 -1.82 16.27 -1.06
C PRO A 539 -1.03 17.50 -1.52
N TRP A 540 -1.54 18.71 -1.23
CA TRP A 540 -0.91 19.97 -1.63
C TRP A 540 0.47 20.20 -1.03
N VAL A 541 0.80 19.55 0.10
CA VAL A 541 2.15 19.54 0.68
C VAL A 541 3.18 19.06 -0.34
N LEU A 542 2.78 18.18 -1.26
CA LEU A 542 3.67 17.56 -2.22
C LEU A 542 3.76 18.28 -3.56
N ASN A 543 3.03 19.37 -3.78
CA ASN A 543 2.96 20.07 -5.08
C ASN A 543 4.36 20.32 -5.67
N LYS A 544 5.26 20.93 -4.88
CA LYS A 544 6.63 21.23 -5.30
C LYS A 544 7.68 20.22 -4.83
N VAL A 545 7.26 19.02 -4.42
CA VAL A 545 8.16 17.92 -4.04
C VAL A 545 8.42 17.05 -5.28
N ALA A 546 9.70 16.91 -5.66
CA ALA A 546 10.10 16.09 -6.81
C ALA A 546 10.02 14.59 -6.51
N TRP A 547 10.44 14.17 -5.32
CA TRP A 547 10.38 12.78 -4.91
C TRP A 547 10.14 12.65 -3.40
N VAL A 548 9.14 11.85 -3.03
CA VAL A 548 8.96 11.38 -1.66
C VAL A 548 9.66 10.04 -1.54
N ASN A 549 10.64 9.95 -0.64
CA ASN A 549 11.40 8.73 -0.43
C ASN A 549 10.51 7.67 0.23
N MET A 550 10.13 6.69 -0.59
CA MET A 550 9.41 5.48 -0.19
C MET A 550 10.26 4.22 -0.42
N ALA A 551 11.56 4.39 -0.69
CA ALA A 551 12.51 3.30 -0.91
C ALA A 551 13.11 2.80 0.41
N ASP A 552 13.15 3.64 1.45
CA ASP A 552 13.66 3.27 2.76
C ASP A 552 12.81 2.18 3.45
N TYR A 553 13.40 1.59 4.48
CA TYR A 553 12.84 0.46 5.21
C TYR A 553 11.37 0.68 5.59
N ASN A 554 10.57 -0.36 5.33
CA ASN A 554 9.18 -0.46 5.74
C ASN A 554 9.05 -1.52 6.84
N VAL A 555 8.21 -1.22 7.84
CA VAL A 555 7.99 -2.01 9.06
C VAL A 555 8.01 -3.54 8.86
N SER A 556 8.63 -4.26 9.79
CA SER A 556 8.66 -5.73 9.87
C SER A 556 8.33 -6.17 11.29
N SER A 557 7.62 -7.29 11.41
CA SER A 557 7.35 -7.96 12.70
C SER A 557 8.57 -8.69 13.28
N SER A 558 9.71 -8.68 12.58
CA SER A 558 10.93 -9.42 12.95
C SER A 558 11.78 -8.76 14.04
N TYR A 559 11.46 -7.53 14.45
CA TYR A 559 12.22 -6.80 15.47
C TYR A 559 11.67 -7.05 16.88
N ASN A 560 12.55 -6.95 17.88
CA ASN A 560 12.15 -7.03 19.28
C ASN A 560 11.20 -5.87 19.61
N SER A 561 10.16 -6.13 20.42
CA SER A 561 9.15 -5.14 20.81
C SER A 561 9.73 -3.94 21.59
N TRP A 562 10.89 -4.09 22.21
CA TRP A 562 11.56 -3.02 22.97
C TRP A 562 12.35 -2.04 22.11
N ASP A 563 12.77 -2.46 20.91
CA ASP A 563 13.58 -1.64 20.03
C ASP A 563 12.76 -0.51 19.40
N THR A 564 13.39 0.66 19.23
CA THR A 564 12.82 1.74 18.41
C THR A 564 13.30 1.56 16.98
N ILE A 565 12.39 1.17 16.09
CA ILE A 565 12.66 0.86 14.69
C ILE A 565 12.06 1.95 13.81
N TYR A 566 12.93 2.77 13.22
CA TYR A 566 12.52 3.80 12.28
C TYR A 566 12.12 3.20 10.92
N THR A 567 11.04 3.73 10.36
CA THR A 567 10.41 3.27 9.13
C THR A 567 9.72 4.45 8.45
N ARG A 568 9.55 4.37 7.13
CA ARG A 568 8.66 5.28 6.41
C ARG A 568 7.20 5.13 6.85
N ILE A 569 6.45 6.23 6.80
CA ILE A 569 5.00 6.24 7.04
C ILE A 569 4.26 5.77 5.78
N THR A 570 3.28 4.89 5.94
CA THR A 570 2.34 4.55 4.86
C THR A 570 1.04 5.30 5.10
N PHE A 571 0.75 6.28 4.24
CA PHE A 571 -0.48 7.07 4.33
C PHE A 571 -1.62 6.38 3.58
N ASP A 572 -2.71 6.10 4.30
CA ASP A 572 -3.95 5.58 3.74
C ASP A 572 -5.08 6.61 3.79
N ASN A 573 -4.82 7.82 4.29
CA ASN A 573 -5.81 8.89 4.38
C ASN A 573 -5.26 10.20 3.80
N LEU A 574 -6.14 10.95 3.12
CA LEU A 574 -5.88 12.30 2.66
C LEU A 574 -6.56 13.29 3.60
N ALA A 575 -5.82 14.24 4.15
CA ALA A 575 -6.36 15.34 4.94
C ALA A 575 -6.47 16.62 4.10
N PHE A 576 -7.27 17.57 4.55
CA PHE A 576 -7.29 18.93 4.00
C PHE A 576 -7.29 19.95 5.12
N ASP A 577 -6.79 21.15 4.83
CA ASP A 577 -6.70 22.24 5.79
C ASP A 577 -7.66 23.39 5.40
N PRO A 578 -8.05 24.29 6.31
CA PRO A 578 -9.03 25.35 6.03
C PRO A 578 -8.73 26.22 4.81
N GLU A 579 -7.46 26.40 4.46
CA GLU A 579 -7.01 27.13 3.26
C GLU A 579 -7.41 26.47 1.94
N ASN A 580 -7.77 25.19 1.95
CA ASN A 580 -8.29 24.49 0.77
C ASN A 580 -9.82 24.65 0.60
N TYR A 581 -10.48 25.36 1.51
CA TYR A 581 -11.93 25.61 1.45
C TYR A 581 -12.27 26.99 2.03
N THR A 582 -11.80 28.03 1.34
CA THR A 582 -12.02 29.43 1.75
C THR A 582 -13.42 29.93 1.40
N THR A 583 -13.93 29.52 0.24
CA THR A 583 -15.23 29.94 -0.30
C THR A 583 -16.22 28.78 -0.24
N GLU A 584 -17.34 28.97 0.45
CA GLU A 584 -18.35 27.92 0.60
C GLU A 584 -18.94 27.52 -0.77
N GLY A 585 -19.01 26.21 -1.02
CA GLY A 585 -19.46 25.65 -2.29
C GLY A 585 -18.38 25.56 -3.38
N ASP A 586 -17.21 26.17 -3.18
CA ASP A 586 -16.06 25.98 -4.07
C ASP A 586 -15.21 24.80 -3.62
N TRP A 587 -15.33 23.70 -4.36
CA TRP A 587 -14.62 22.45 -4.09
C TRP A 587 -13.32 22.31 -4.88
N SER A 588 -12.88 23.36 -5.59
CA SER A 588 -11.81 23.26 -6.58
C SER A 588 -10.49 22.76 -5.98
N GLU A 589 -10.02 23.35 -4.88
CA GLU A 589 -8.77 22.96 -4.21
C GLU A 589 -8.83 21.52 -3.65
N ILE A 590 -9.97 21.12 -3.08
CA ILE A 590 -10.18 19.76 -2.56
C ILE A 590 -10.19 18.76 -3.72
N ASN A 591 -10.97 19.01 -4.77
CA ASN A 591 -11.08 18.13 -5.92
C ASN A 591 -9.78 18.02 -6.71
N ASN A 592 -8.99 19.11 -6.80
CA ASN A 592 -7.66 19.08 -7.37
C ASN A 592 -6.70 18.23 -6.53
N GLY A 593 -6.75 18.32 -5.19
CA GLY A 593 -5.98 17.44 -4.30
C GLY A 593 -6.38 15.96 -4.39
N LEU A 594 -7.68 15.66 -4.47
CA LEU A 594 -8.17 14.29 -4.70
C LEU A 594 -7.71 13.76 -6.06
N ARG A 595 -7.79 14.58 -7.11
CA ARG A 595 -7.33 14.24 -8.46
C ARG A 595 -5.82 14.00 -8.51
N MET A 596 -5.04 14.84 -7.83
CA MET A 596 -3.59 14.68 -7.66
C MET A 596 -3.27 13.27 -7.14
N ALA A 597 -3.88 12.88 -6.03
CA ALA A 597 -3.61 11.61 -5.36
C ALA A 597 -4.16 10.38 -6.11
N TYR A 598 -5.38 10.45 -6.64
CA TYR A 598 -6.06 9.27 -7.18
C TYR A 598 -5.74 8.95 -8.64
N TRP A 599 -5.32 9.95 -9.43
CA TRP A 599 -5.23 9.80 -10.88
C TRP A 599 -3.94 10.37 -11.49
N VAL A 600 -3.46 11.53 -11.04
CA VAL A 600 -2.33 12.21 -11.70
C VAL A 600 -0.98 11.68 -11.23
N ARG A 601 -0.81 11.58 -9.90
CA ARG A 601 0.43 11.16 -9.23
C ARG A 601 0.29 9.80 -8.53
N ASN A 602 -0.74 9.04 -8.85
CA ASN A 602 -1.01 7.73 -8.22
C ASN A 602 0.03 6.64 -8.55
N ASN A 603 0.98 6.92 -9.45
CA ASN A 603 2.16 6.11 -9.71
C ASN A 603 3.25 6.30 -8.64
N GLU A 604 3.18 7.35 -7.83
CA GLU A 604 4.08 7.56 -6.69
C GLU A 604 3.60 6.77 -5.47
N ARG A 605 4.52 6.04 -4.82
CA ARG A 605 4.19 5.12 -3.72
C ARG A 605 3.52 5.79 -2.51
N ILE A 606 3.72 7.09 -2.32
CA ILE A 606 3.06 7.89 -1.27
C ILE A 606 1.53 7.97 -1.47
N PHE A 607 1.05 7.84 -2.71
CA PHE A 607 -0.37 7.89 -3.08
C PHE A 607 -0.95 6.49 -3.38
N GLN A 608 -0.38 5.42 -2.82
CA GLN A 608 -0.80 4.04 -3.11
C GLN A 608 -1.29 3.25 -1.89
N GLY A 609 -1.37 3.86 -0.72
CA GLY A 609 -1.76 3.17 0.51
C GLY A 609 -0.90 1.92 0.78
N GLY A 610 -1.51 0.92 1.45
CA GLY A 610 -0.82 -0.32 1.85
C GLY A 610 -0.51 -1.30 0.71
N TRP A 611 -1.25 -1.25 -0.40
CA TRP A 611 -1.23 -2.32 -1.44
C TRP A 611 -0.26 -2.05 -2.59
N GLY A 612 0.23 -0.82 -2.74
CA GLY A 612 1.30 -0.48 -3.68
C GLY A 612 0.85 -0.25 -5.14
N PRO A 613 1.80 -0.28 -6.09
CA PRO A 613 1.65 0.33 -7.40
C PRO A 613 0.86 -0.49 -8.42
N GLY A 614 0.40 -1.70 -8.08
CA GLY A 614 -0.12 -2.63 -9.09
C GLY A 614 0.97 -3.06 -10.08
N LEU A 615 0.56 -3.49 -11.28
CA LEU A 615 1.46 -4.08 -12.29
C LEU A 615 2.00 -3.07 -13.32
N LYS A 616 1.27 -1.97 -13.54
CA LYS A 616 1.49 -0.99 -14.62
C LYS A 616 1.26 0.45 -14.14
N PRO A 617 1.99 0.91 -13.12
CA PRO A 617 1.68 2.17 -12.44
C PRO A 617 1.65 3.41 -13.32
N ASP A 618 2.40 3.45 -14.41
CA ASP A 618 2.46 4.62 -15.29
C ASP A 618 1.46 4.58 -16.45
N ARG A 619 0.92 3.39 -16.77
CA ARG A 619 0.06 3.16 -17.94
C ARG A 619 -1.37 2.77 -17.60
N ASP A 620 -1.61 2.27 -16.38
CA ASP A 620 -2.93 1.88 -15.90
C ASP A 620 -3.19 2.50 -14.52
N ALA A 621 -3.54 3.79 -14.54
CA ALA A 621 -3.88 4.52 -13.32
C ALA A 621 -5.04 3.87 -12.55
N ALA A 622 -5.98 3.19 -13.23
CA ALA A 622 -7.11 2.52 -12.57
C ALA A 622 -6.67 1.28 -11.78
N GLY A 623 -5.66 0.56 -12.26
CA GLY A 623 -5.06 -0.60 -11.60
C GLY A 623 -4.23 -0.27 -10.35
N ASN A 624 -3.88 1.00 -10.14
CA ASN A 624 -3.10 1.43 -8.97
C ASN A 624 -3.95 1.44 -7.70
N SER A 625 -3.34 1.02 -6.58
CA SER A 625 -3.91 1.27 -5.26
C SER A 625 -3.84 2.77 -4.92
N TYR A 626 -4.55 3.17 -3.86
CA TYR A 626 -4.77 4.56 -3.50
C TYR A 626 -5.17 4.67 -2.01
N PRO A 627 -5.00 5.85 -1.37
CA PRO A 627 -5.50 6.12 -0.03
C PRO A 627 -7.02 5.97 0.04
N MET A 628 -7.49 5.09 0.93
CA MET A 628 -8.92 4.80 1.10
C MET A 628 -9.62 5.68 2.14
N GLY A 629 -8.93 6.67 2.70
CA GLY A 629 -9.48 7.56 3.71
C GLY A 629 -9.46 9.04 3.34
N VAL A 630 -10.42 9.79 3.88
CA VAL A 630 -10.42 11.26 3.86
C VAL A 630 -10.62 11.82 5.27
N ASP A 631 -9.87 12.87 5.60
CA ASP A 631 -9.89 13.55 6.89
C ASP A 631 -10.21 15.04 6.72
N PHE A 632 -11.45 15.41 7.03
CA PHE A 632 -11.95 16.78 7.09
C PHE A 632 -12.10 17.30 8.51
N SER A 633 -11.50 16.61 9.49
CA SER A 633 -11.56 16.98 10.91
C SER A 633 -10.84 18.28 11.27
N ARG A 634 -10.25 18.96 10.28
CA ARG A 634 -9.63 20.29 10.41
C ARG A 634 -10.46 21.41 9.79
N ILE A 635 -11.57 21.08 9.13
CA ILE A 635 -12.40 22.05 8.38
C ILE A 635 -13.83 21.99 8.90
N PRO A 636 -14.19 22.78 9.94
CA PRO A 636 -15.53 22.75 10.55
C PRO A 636 -16.69 22.97 9.58
N LYS A 637 -16.44 23.70 8.48
CA LYS A 637 -17.41 24.03 7.42
C LYS A 637 -17.79 22.83 6.54
N ILE A 638 -16.98 21.77 6.51
CA ILE A 638 -17.26 20.57 5.70
C ILE A 638 -17.94 19.53 6.59
N LYS A 639 -19.25 19.35 6.38
CA LYS A 639 -20.03 18.35 7.10
C LYS A 639 -20.12 17.02 6.36
N THR A 640 -20.14 17.02 5.03
CA THR A 640 -20.31 15.79 4.23
C THR A 640 -19.32 15.73 3.07
N LEU A 641 -19.40 14.69 2.22
CA LEU A 641 -18.59 14.60 1.00
C LEU A 641 -19.26 15.29 -0.20
N ARG A 642 -20.19 16.22 0.04
CA ARG A 642 -20.86 16.97 -1.03
C ARG A 642 -19.84 17.67 -1.93
N GLY A 643 -20.08 17.58 -3.24
CA GLY A 643 -19.26 18.26 -4.26
C GLY A 643 -17.91 17.61 -4.55
N MET A 644 -17.51 16.57 -3.81
CA MET A 644 -16.25 15.88 -4.00
C MET A 644 -16.29 14.87 -5.15
N VAL A 645 -15.19 14.76 -5.90
CA VAL A 645 -15.11 13.94 -7.10
C VAL A 645 -14.16 12.76 -6.92
N PHE A 646 -14.73 11.54 -6.93
CA PHE A 646 -14.01 10.29 -6.69
C PHE A 646 -13.75 9.46 -7.95
N TYR A 647 -14.06 9.97 -9.14
CA TYR A 647 -13.78 9.33 -10.42
C TYR A 647 -12.83 10.21 -11.25
N ASP A 648 -12.17 9.64 -12.23
CA ASP A 648 -11.39 10.39 -13.20
C ASP A 648 -12.35 11.17 -14.13
N ILE A 649 -12.31 12.49 -14.06
CA ILE A 649 -13.12 13.38 -14.92
C ILE A 649 -12.58 13.46 -16.35
N LYS A 650 -11.35 13.00 -16.60
CA LYS A 650 -10.72 13.03 -17.92
C LYS A 650 -10.86 11.71 -18.67
N ASN A 651 -11.00 10.60 -17.96
CA ASN A 651 -11.11 9.27 -18.57
C ASN A 651 -12.22 8.44 -17.90
N PRO A 652 -12.91 7.57 -18.64
CA PRO A 652 -13.86 6.63 -18.06
C PRO A 652 -13.20 5.80 -16.95
N SER A 653 -13.78 5.83 -15.75
CA SER A 653 -13.23 5.15 -14.59
C SER A 653 -14.33 4.78 -13.60
N ARG A 654 -14.02 3.81 -12.73
CA ARG A 654 -14.87 3.51 -11.57
C ARG A 654 -14.59 4.54 -10.47
N LYS A 655 -15.62 4.88 -9.70
CA LYS A 655 -15.45 5.70 -8.48
C LYS A 655 -14.48 4.98 -7.52
N ARG A 656 -13.47 5.70 -7.05
CA ARG A 656 -12.64 5.34 -5.89
C ARG A 656 -13.54 5.24 -4.66
N LYS A 657 -13.31 4.20 -3.87
CA LYS A 657 -14.11 3.89 -2.69
C LYS A 657 -13.31 4.20 -1.43
N LEU A 658 -14.01 4.58 -0.38
CA LEU A 658 -13.42 4.91 0.92
C LEU A 658 -13.74 3.84 1.95
N ASN A 659 -12.80 3.55 2.84
CA ASN A 659 -13.07 2.79 4.06
C ASN A 659 -13.05 3.69 5.31
N LYS A 660 -12.56 4.93 5.21
CA LYS A 660 -12.43 5.86 6.34
C LYS A 660 -12.89 7.26 5.93
N ILE A 661 -13.71 7.86 6.77
CA ILE A 661 -14.09 9.27 6.67
C ILE A 661 -13.95 9.86 8.07
N LYS A 662 -13.30 11.01 8.20
CA LYS A 662 -13.25 11.75 9.47
C LYS A 662 -13.80 13.15 9.28
N LEU A 663 -14.76 13.53 10.11
CA LEU A 663 -15.47 14.80 10.05
C LEU A 663 -15.17 15.64 11.29
N TYR A 664 -15.29 16.96 11.16
CA TYR A 664 -15.18 17.85 12.31
C TYR A 664 -16.46 17.81 13.16
N ASN A 665 -16.28 17.67 14.46
CA ASN A 665 -17.25 17.96 15.50
C ASN A 665 -16.53 18.21 16.84
N ASP A 666 -17.00 19.19 17.59
CA ASP A 666 -16.51 19.57 18.93
C ASP A 666 -17.60 19.46 20.01
N SER A 667 -18.88 19.37 19.63
CA SER A 667 -20.03 19.21 20.54
C SER A 667 -20.55 17.77 20.67
N ASP A 668 -21.46 17.50 21.61
CA ASP A 668 -22.23 16.24 21.67
C ASP A 668 -23.18 16.06 20.46
N THR A 669 -23.44 17.15 19.73
CA THR A 669 -24.39 17.22 18.62
C THR A 669 -23.67 17.55 17.32
N TRP A 670 -23.73 16.64 16.35
CA TRP A 670 -23.20 16.89 15.01
C TRP A 670 -24.27 17.53 14.12
N GLU A 671 -23.96 18.73 13.60
CA GLU A 671 -24.89 19.51 12.79
C GLU A 671 -24.63 19.36 11.28
N VAL A 672 -25.71 19.20 10.51
CA VAL A 672 -25.70 19.12 9.04
C VAL A 672 -26.96 19.76 8.44
N THR A 673 -26.86 20.25 7.20
CA THR A 673 -28.02 20.78 6.48
C THR A 673 -28.73 19.69 5.67
N THR A 674 -30.01 19.88 5.37
CA THR A 674 -30.77 19.03 4.44
C THR A 674 -30.11 18.97 3.05
N ALA A 675 -29.57 20.08 2.56
CA ALA A 675 -28.88 20.17 1.28
C ALA A 675 -27.59 19.34 1.25
N ASP A 676 -26.80 19.41 2.32
CA ASP A 676 -25.56 18.63 2.43
C ASP A 676 -25.81 17.15 2.62
N LEU A 677 -26.85 16.79 3.36
CA LEU A 677 -27.20 15.40 3.61
C LEU A 677 -27.73 14.72 2.34
N ASN A 678 -28.53 15.41 1.53
CA ASN A 678 -29.02 14.91 0.23
C ASN A 678 -27.89 14.65 -0.78
N LEU A 679 -26.75 15.31 -0.62
CA LEU A 679 -25.58 15.20 -1.53
C LEU A 679 -24.35 14.64 -0.82
N ALA A 680 -24.53 13.95 0.31
CA ALA A 680 -23.43 13.60 1.22
C ALA A 680 -22.47 12.53 0.69
N GLN A 681 -22.87 11.75 -0.31
CA GLN A 681 -22.12 10.65 -0.93
C GLN A 681 -21.66 9.51 0.00
N PHE A 682 -22.02 9.48 1.29
CA PHE A 682 -21.60 8.42 2.22
C PHE A 682 -21.93 7.01 1.69
N ASP A 683 -23.15 6.82 1.20
CA ASP A 683 -23.62 5.55 0.64
C ASP A 683 -22.96 5.20 -0.71
N ASP A 684 -22.49 6.21 -1.42
CA ASP A 684 -21.97 6.08 -2.79
C ASP A 684 -20.51 5.65 -2.82
N VAL A 685 -19.70 6.12 -1.86
CA VAL A 685 -18.25 5.90 -1.87
C VAL A 685 -17.77 5.00 -0.75
N LEU A 686 -18.50 4.85 0.36
CA LEU A 686 -18.04 3.99 1.44
C LEU A 686 -18.12 2.50 1.05
N VAL A 687 -17.08 1.74 1.39
CA VAL A 687 -17.06 0.29 1.21
C VAL A 687 -17.94 -0.36 2.29
N LYS A 688 -19.07 -0.95 1.90
CA LYS A 688 -20.06 -1.51 2.84
C LYS A 688 -19.88 -3.01 3.14
N ASN A 689 -19.07 -3.71 2.36
CA ASN A 689 -18.90 -5.16 2.43
C ASN A 689 -17.57 -5.62 3.04
N SER A 690 -16.73 -4.70 3.52
CA SER A 690 -15.46 -5.06 4.20
C SER A 690 -15.74 -5.61 5.60
N ARG A 691 -15.36 -6.87 5.84
CA ARG A 691 -15.52 -7.53 7.15
C ARG A 691 -14.35 -7.24 8.11
N ALA A 692 -13.15 -6.91 7.61
CA ALA A 692 -11.99 -6.59 8.44
C ALA A 692 -10.89 -5.83 7.66
N PRO A 693 -10.48 -4.61 8.07
CA PRO A 693 -11.22 -3.75 8.99
C PRO A 693 -12.54 -3.29 8.36
N ARG A 694 -13.59 -3.19 9.18
CA ARG A 694 -14.86 -2.56 8.77
C ARG A 694 -14.62 -1.08 8.46
N SER A 695 -15.32 -0.55 7.46
CA SER A 695 -15.30 0.89 7.16
C SER A 695 -15.83 1.72 8.32
N LYS A 696 -15.38 2.97 8.45
CA LYS A 696 -15.70 3.85 9.58
C LYS A 696 -15.88 5.29 9.15
N ILE A 697 -16.86 5.96 9.74
CA ILE A 697 -17.02 7.42 9.75
C ILE A 697 -16.79 7.88 11.19
N LYS A 698 -15.82 8.76 11.40
CA LYS A 698 -15.36 9.23 12.72
C LYS A 698 -15.55 10.75 12.84
N PHE A 699 -15.58 11.24 14.08
CA PHE A 699 -15.64 12.65 14.41
C PHE A 699 -14.37 13.10 15.15
N SER A 700 -13.97 14.38 15.06
CA SER A 700 -12.77 14.89 15.75
C SER A 700 -12.82 14.72 17.26
N ASN A 701 -14.00 14.84 17.88
CA ASN A 701 -14.19 14.63 19.31
C ASN A 701 -14.59 13.18 19.67
N GLY A 702 -14.42 12.24 18.73
CA GLY A 702 -14.62 10.81 18.97
C GLY A 702 -16.03 10.47 19.45
N ALA A 703 -16.12 9.68 20.53
CA ALA A 703 -17.37 9.17 21.09
C ALA A 703 -18.26 10.23 21.79
N LEU A 704 -17.79 11.49 21.88
CA LEU A 704 -18.60 12.58 22.42
C LEU A 704 -19.78 12.93 21.51
N THR A 705 -19.61 12.78 20.19
CA THR A 705 -20.70 12.97 19.22
C THR A 705 -21.78 11.89 19.42
N LYS A 706 -22.97 12.26 19.86
CA LYS A 706 -24.07 11.34 20.19
C LYS A 706 -25.40 11.69 19.53
N LYS A 707 -25.61 12.96 19.15
CA LYS A 707 -26.84 13.48 18.54
C LYS A 707 -26.57 14.02 17.14
N ILE A 708 -27.61 14.12 16.33
CA ILE A 708 -27.55 14.72 14.99
C ILE A 708 -28.56 15.87 14.92
N LYS A 709 -28.14 17.06 14.51
CA LYS A 709 -29.05 18.19 14.21
C LYS A 709 -29.13 18.40 12.70
N ILE A 710 -30.33 18.30 12.13
CA ILE A 710 -30.57 18.49 10.70
C ILE A 710 -31.33 19.80 10.49
N LYS A 711 -30.67 20.78 9.88
CA LYS A 711 -31.25 22.10 9.60
C LYS A 711 -31.75 22.20 8.14
N PRO A 712 -33.02 22.55 7.92
CA PRO A 712 -33.50 22.96 6.60
C PRO A 712 -32.73 24.17 6.07
N THR A 713 -32.54 24.25 4.76
CA THR A 713 -32.02 25.46 4.09
C THR A 713 -33.16 26.13 3.34
N VAL A 714 -33.02 27.42 3.01
CA VAL A 714 -34.03 28.18 2.25
C VAL A 714 -34.47 27.42 0.99
N SER A 715 -33.52 26.86 0.24
CA SER A 715 -33.76 26.15 -1.02
C SER A 715 -34.12 24.67 -0.88
N VAL A 716 -33.79 24.03 0.25
CA VAL A 716 -34.00 22.59 0.47
C VAL A 716 -34.61 22.41 1.85
N GLN A 717 -35.94 22.35 1.90
CA GLN A 717 -36.67 22.26 3.17
C GLN A 717 -36.75 20.84 3.74
N ASN A 718 -36.50 19.81 2.92
CA ASN A 718 -36.63 18.40 3.30
C ASN A 718 -35.47 17.55 2.74
N ILE A 719 -35.27 16.37 3.33
CA ILE A 719 -34.38 15.33 2.79
C ILE A 719 -35.11 14.43 1.79
N ASN A 720 -34.39 13.95 0.79
CA ASN A 720 -34.89 13.02 -0.22
C ASN A 720 -34.46 11.57 0.06
N GLY A 721 -34.77 10.65 -0.85
CA GLY A 721 -34.38 9.24 -0.72
C GLY A 721 -32.86 9.03 -0.61
N ASP A 722 -32.06 9.87 -1.26
CA ASP A 722 -30.59 9.82 -1.18
C ASP A 722 -30.11 10.28 0.20
N GLY A 723 -30.67 11.37 0.72
CA GLY A 723 -30.40 11.86 2.07
C GLY A 723 -30.71 10.83 3.15
N ILE A 724 -31.81 10.08 3.01
CA ILE A 724 -32.14 8.97 3.92
C ILE A 724 -31.11 7.84 3.86
N ARG A 725 -30.65 7.45 2.65
CA ARG A 725 -29.59 6.42 2.50
C ARG A 725 -28.26 6.88 3.08
N HIS A 726 -27.89 8.13 2.84
CA HIS A 726 -26.67 8.72 3.38
C HIS A 726 -26.69 8.81 4.91
N LEU A 727 -27.80 9.25 5.51
CA LEU A 727 -28.00 9.26 6.96
C LEU A 727 -27.93 7.85 7.54
N SER A 728 -28.58 6.87 6.91
CA SER A 728 -28.55 5.48 7.34
C SER A 728 -27.13 4.91 7.30
N THR A 729 -26.37 5.23 6.25
CA THR A 729 -24.96 4.84 6.12
C THR A 729 -24.12 5.51 7.20
N LEU A 730 -24.30 6.81 7.45
CA LEU A 730 -23.63 7.51 8.53
C LEU A 730 -23.84 6.79 9.86
N MET A 731 -25.09 6.52 10.22
CA MET A 731 -25.39 5.85 11.48
C MET A 731 -24.77 4.45 11.56
N GLN A 732 -24.88 3.65 10.50
CA GLN A 732 -24.36 2.29 10.44
C GLN A 732 -22.82 2.21 10.53
N TYR A 733 -22.12 3.23 10.07
CA TYR A 733 -20.65 3.24 10.00
C TYR A 733 -19.98 4.26 10.94
N SER A 734 -20.74 4.92 11.82
CA SER A 734 -20.26 5.93 12.78
C SER A 734 -19.39 5.39 13.93
N ASP A 735 -18.74 4.24 13.78
CA ASP A 735 -17.88 3.58 14.77
C ASP A 735 -18.51 3.45 16.19
N GLY A 736 -19.83 3.31 16.26
CA GLY A 736 -20.59 3.16 17.51
C GLY A 736 -21.19 4.44 18.08
N ASN A 737 -20.94 5.61 17.47
CA ASN A 737 -21.52 6.89 17.91
C ASN A 737 -23.04 6.95 17.77
N PHE A 738 -23.59 6.33 16.72
CA PHE A 738 -25.01 6.39 16.42
C PHE A 738 -25.68 5.03 16.26
N SER A 739 -26.98 5.00 16.53
CA SER A 739 -27.88 3.87 16.28
C SER A 739 -29.23 4.41 15.80
N LYS A 740 -29.82 3.73 14.81
CA LYS A 740 -31.06 4.18 14.16
C LYS A 740 -32.20 4.41 15.16
N SER A 741 -32.31 3.57 16.20
CA SER A 741 -33.40 3.60 17.17
C SER A 741 -33.17 4.50 18.38
N SER A 742 -31.91 4.75 18.76
CA SER A 742 -31.59 5.47 20.01
C SER A 742 -30.97 6.84 19.81
N THR A 743 -30.35 7.11 18.66
CA THR A 743 -29.77 8.44 18.38
C THR A 743 -30.86 9.45 18.17
N GLU A 744 -30.82 10.53 18.94
CA GLU A 744 -31.71 11.67 18.77
C GLU A 744 -31.33 12.46 17.51
N ILE A 745 -32.30 12.60 16.61
CA ILE A 745 -32.26 13.50 15.47
C ILE A 745 -33.08 14.74 15.80
N ILE A 746 -32.40 15.87 15.95
CA ILE A 746 -32.98 17.16 16.28
C ILE A 746 -33.27 17.90 14.97
N VAL A 747 -34.50 18.39 14.82
CA VAL A 747 -34.91 19.25 13.70
C VAL A 747 -35.33 20.62 14.20
N THR A 748 -35.19 21.65 13.37
CA THR A 748 -35.65 23.01 13.68
C THR A 748 -37.15 23.00 13.97
N ASP A 749 -37.58 23.78 14.96
CA ASP A 749 -39.01 23.92 15.26
C ASP A 749 -39.79 24.41 14.02
N GLY A 750 -40.99 23.88 13.82
CA GLY A 750 -41.80 24.15 12.63
C GLY A 750 -41.37 23.40 11.34
N ALA A 751 -40.28 22.64 11.33
CA ALA A 751 -39.86 21.83 10.17
C ALA A 751 -40.69 20.53 9.99
N VAL A 752 -42.03 20.66 9.93
CA VAL A 752 -43.00 19.56 9.98
C VAL A 752 -42.75 18.48 8.91
N GLN A 753 -42.43 18.90 7.68
CA GLN A 753 -42.18 17.96 6.57
C GLN A 753 -40.93 17.11 6.80
N LEU A 754 -39.84 17.73 7.28
CA LEU A 754 -38.60 17.05 7.61
C LEU A 754 -38.81 16.09 8.79
N TYR A 755 -39.50 16.56 9.84
CA TYR A 755 -39.85 15.75 11.00
C TYR A 755 -40.58 14.47 10.58
N ASN A 756 -41.67 14.61 9.80
CA ASN A 756 -42.47 13.47 9.34
C ASN A 756 -41.66 12.53 8.45
N THR A 757 -40.85 13.06 7.54
CA THR A 757 -40.02 12.25 6.62
C THR A 757 -39.03 11.37 7.40
N LEU A 758 -38.32 11.95 8.36
CA LEU A 758 -37.39 11.21 9.21
C LEU A 758 -38.11 10.20 10.12
N LYS A 759 -39.26 10.57 10.70
CA LYS A 759 -40.03 9.68 11.58
C LYS A 759 -40.58 8.48 10.81
N SER A 760 -41.13 8.69 9.61
CA SER A 760 -41.61 7.63 8.71
C SER A 760 -40.48 6.71 8.24
N ALA A 761 -39.25 7.21 8.13
CA ALA A 761 -38.07 6.39 7.83
C ALA A 761 -37.56 5.57 9.03
N GLY A 762 -38.18 5.73 10.21
CA GLY A 762 -37.91 4.96 11.42
C GLY A 762 -36.77 5.52 12.29
N PHE A 763 -36.47 6.82 12.18
CA PHE A 763 -35.51 7.48 13.06
C PHE A 763 -36.15 8.02 14.34
N ASN A 764 -35.36 8.17 15.40
CA ASN A 764 -35.79 8.85 16.62
C ASN A 764 -35.64 10.38 16.46
N VAL A 765 -36.75 11.07 16.20
CA VAL A 765 -36.78 12.51 15.84
C VAL A 765 -37.50 13.30 16.92
N ARG A 766 -36.98 14.49 17.23
CA ARG A 766 -37.63 15.51 18.07
C ARG A 766 -37.34 16.92 17.53
N TYR A 767 -38.18 17.89 17.90
CA TYR A 767 -37.91 19.31 17.65
C TYR A 767 -36.81 19.82 18.60
N THR A 768 -36.17 20.91 18.18
CA THR A 768 -35.19 21.66 18.99
C THR A 768 -35.87 22.21 20.23
N ASN A 769 -35.21 22.12 21.39
CA ASN A 769 -35.65 22.77 22.64
C ASN A 769 -34.63 23.83 23.09
N ILE A 770 -34.97 24.57 24.15
CA ILE A 770 -34.12 25.65 24.70
C ILE A 770 -32.73 25.12 25.13
N GLU A 771 -32.64 23.89 25.64
CA GLU A 771 -31.38 23.30 26.08
C GLU A 771 -30.44 22.96 24.91
N ASP A 772 -30.97 22.70 23.71
CA ASP A 772 -30.18 22.47 22.49
C ASP A 772 -29.57 23.74 21.87
N GLU A 773 -29.92 24.91 22.42
CA GLU A 773 -29.35 26.21 22.01
C GLU A 773 -28.14 26.60 22.89
N PHE A 774 -27.95 25.93 24.02
CA PHE A 774 -26.80 26.14 24.90
C PHE A 774 -25.75 25.04 24.66
N GLU A 775 -24.60 25.42 24.08
CA GLU A 775 -23.44 24.52 23.99
C GLU A 775 -22.93 24.22 25.41
N ILE A 776 -23.06 22.97 25.86
CA ILE A 776 -22.41 22.50 27.09
C ILE A 776 -20.93 22.26 26.73
N PHE A 777 -20.06 23.16 27.18
CA PHE A 777 -18.60 23.07 27.02
C PHE A 777 -17.97 21.95 27.87
#